data_AF-A0AAU9IK05-F1
#
_entry.id   AF-A0AAU9IK05-F1
#
_cell.length_a   1.000
_cell.length_b   1.000
_cell.length_c   1.000
_cell.angle_alpha   90.00
_cell.angle_beta   90.00
_cell.angle_gamma   90.00
#
_symmetry.space_group_name_H-M   'P 1'
#
loop_
_entity.id
_entity.type
_entity.pdbx_description
1 polymer ?
#
loop_
_entity_poly.entity_id
_entity_poly.type
_entity_poly.pdbx_seq_one_letter_code
_entity_poly.pdbx_strand_id
1 'polypeptide(L)'
;MAISILILEVLFSLASSKLSIWILYSQETDWGLINQMSYDLSSTYNSINLFQELIDEKSQIGRNFSSPAIAIDLTQNLLLNQKIKEAARMNHFISIKIDEPTESYEEWEYFSHISTSKYTKSFISVLLFLGWNKIGIIYSDSTDNIRFRSYFEKELTFYGANFFSRIFGNWLSQGVTDELISREIKVKGLNHIIIANEGKGAEKLISSFISKNMYKEGFGLILGSKSAWASNRDGLIFIVEKDLEYAKNLNNYHSLSIINFLRDIDFESESIYAVKALFQKSTINHQPLNLFSIVNVQGSSKKIVGYIENNIVNISDTIIYPGNTTIAPSSQKPPIIISVASGDSNFNGLKLGSNSHLKLGSSFALKYAEYIHILENFSLKLYPTDCSADFYYRPFSYNCLLSHKDSLGVAFLPSYNDNVCYGTIKDFRDLGIKIPLISDECTSELFTNKTAYPEFVRIMKSFAFHSNMLAYLMSIFSWKCAVVFYENSTFGLDMYKNFYNVAKTLGIKIVNDEDKRMLNPLYSPQLYGNYSNYMKNAIATQCKIVVPLLEPTPMFNLFGQLYDEGIRRNDMIFLLYLPIAGYFENSQAITADTKTKVKELLFGSLVLWQSEWLGSYGASLIALGNKFYGFYLYYGTCPSFDAMMLGIHGIKYLIDAGGDYEDPELLNEGIRKVKFIGCSGTVQISSNSNEKSTAIISIMNEIYNETLGYYVNYPVGTYSIGSNPPFSFTRNIIWPDNTTNVPGEKRLNPDNCPFNLRLIRDSDAGSGLYYGLVFGITIIVVFLSAVILVKIYWKSQIFMITERCEVKANDYLAMSMIFIDFLQYLAMGPDIY
;
A
#
# COMPACT_ATOMS: atom_id res chain seq x y z
N MET A 1 70.42 -52.91 4.27
CA MET A 1 69.64 -52.85 5.53
C MET A 1 68.17 -52.44 5.32
N ALA A 2 67.77 -51.86 4.18
CA ALA A 2 66.38 -51.49 3.87
C ALA A 2 65.54 -52.61 3.19
N ILE A 3 66.15 -53.73 2.78
CA ILE A 3 65.45 -54.85 2.10
C ILE A 3 64.96 -55.90 3.11
N SER A 4 65.44 -55.86 4.36
CA SER A 4 65.13 -56.84 5.40
C SER A 4 63.92 -56.48 6.26
N ILE A 5 63.42 -55.24 6.17
CA ILE A 5 62.21 -54.78 6.90
C ILE A 5 60.95 -55.04 6.06
N LEU A 6 61.05 -54.93 4.72
CA LEU A 6 59.92 -55.18 3.82
C LEU A 6 59.46 -56.65 3.78
N ILE A 7 60.39 -57.60 3.97
CA ILE A 7 60.07 -59.04 3.97
C ILE A 7 59.46 -59.47 5.33
N LEU A 8 59.73 -58.74 6.42
CA LEU A 8 59.14 -59.03 7.72
C LEU A 8 57.70 -58.48 7.85
N GLU A 9 57.38 -57.34 7.24
CA GLU A 9 56.00 -56.81 7.20
C GLU A 9 55.08 -57.63 6.28
N VAL A 10 55.60 -58.16 5.17
CA VAL A 10 54.85 -59.06 4.26
C VAL A 10 54.59 -60.43 4.89
N LEU A 11 55.50 -60.93 5.73
CA LEU A 11 55.27 -62.19 6.46
C LEU A 11 54.34 -62.04 7.67
N PHE A 12 54.22 -60.85 8.26
CA PHE A 12 53.21 -60.58 9.29
C PHE A 12 51.81 -60.33 8.71
N SER A 13 51.68 -59.77 7.51
CA SER A 13 50.37 -59.57 6.87
C SER A 13 49.75 -60.87 6.33
N LEU A 14 50.56 -61.90 6.08
CA LEU A 14 50.10 -63.23 5.63
C LEU A 14 49.56 -64.11 6.78
N ALA A 15 49.74 -63.70 8.04
CA ALA A 15 49.30 -64.45 9.22
C ALA A 15 48.04 -63.90 9.91
N SER A 16 47.54 -62.72 9.52
CA SER A 16 46.27 -62.21 10.02
C SER A 16 45.15 -62.48 9.01
N SER A 17 44.23 -63.38 9.34
CA SER A 17 42.97 -63.59 8.60
C SER A 17 42.00 -62.39 8.70
N LYS A 18 42.46 -61.23 9.17
CA LYS A 18 41.64 -60.06 9.44
C LYS A 18 41.52 -59.20 8.19
N LEU A 19 40.31 -58.78 7.88
CA LEU A 19 40.06 -57.81 6.82
C LEU A 19 40.82 -56.51 7.13
N SER A 20 41.49 -55.93 6.13
CA SER A 20 42.19 -54.64 6.29
C SER A 20 41.44 -53.50 5.58
N ILE A 21 41.36 -52.33 6.24
CA ILE A 21 40.77 -51.12 5.64
C ILE A 21 41.91 -50.24 5.12
N TRP A 22 41.83 -49.88 3.85
CA TRP A 22 42.78 -49.02 3.16
C TRP A 22 42.11 -47.71 2.78
N ILE A 23 42.72 -46.58 3.14
CA ILE A 23 42.25 -45.27 2.67
C ILE A 23 43.15 -44.85 1.52
N LEU A 24 42.59 -44.79 0.31
CA LEU A 24 43.27 -44.37 -0.91
C LEU A 24 43.01 -42.88 -1.12
N TYR A 25 44.06 -42.09 -1.29
CA TYR A 25 43.95 -40.66 -1.54
C TYR A 25 44.99 -40.19 -2.55
N SER A 26 44.69 -39.08 -3.22
CA SER A 26 45.54 -38.44 -4.22
C SER A 26 46.05 -37.08 -3.70
N GLN A 27 46.85 -36.39 -4.50
CA GLN A 27 47.24 -35.00 -4.20
C GLN A 27 46.06 -34.02 -4.32
N GLU A 28 44.97 -34.43 -4.97
CA GLU A 28 43.76 -33.62 -5.16
C GLU A 28 42.78 -33.77 -3.99
N THR A 29 42.94 -34.80 -3.15
CA THR A 29 42.09 -35.06 -1.98
C THR A 29 42.28 -34.00 -0.89
N ASP A 30 41.19 -33.50 -0.30
CA ASP A 30 41.24 -32.60 0.86
C ASP A 30 41.92 -33.26 2.06
N TRP A 31 43.02 -32.67 2.53
CA TRP A 31 43.72 -33.09 3.75
C TRP A 31 42.82 -33.12 4.98
N GLY A 32 41.84 -32.20 5.06
CA GLY A 32 40.85 -32.20 6.13
C GLY A 32 39.99 -33.47 6.13
N LEU A 33 39.62 -33.97 4.95
CA LEU A 33 38.86 -35.20 4.79
C LEU A 33 39.68 -36.42 5.17
N ILE A 34 40.93 -36.49 4.72
CA ILE A 34 41.86 -37.60 5.07
C ILE A 34 42.01 -37.68 6.59
N ASN A 35 42.29 -36.55 7.25
CA ASN A 35 42.49 -36.50 8.69
C ASN A 35 41.22 -36.89 9.46
N GLN A 36 40.06 -36.36 9.05
CA GLN A 36 38.78 -36.68 9.67
C GLN A 36 38.44 -38.17 9.52
N MET A 37 38.58 -38.71 8.30
CA MET A 37 38.32 -40.12 7.98
C MET A 37 39.25 -41.05 8.78
N SER A 38 40.55 -40.73 8.81
CA SER A 38 41.55 -41.51 9.58
C SER A 38 41.23 -41.52 11.07
N TYR A 39 40.88 -40.35 11.62
CA TYR A 39 40.53 -40.21 13.02
C TYR A 39 39.27 -41.01 13.36
N ASP A 40 38.17 -40.81 12.62
CA ASP A 40 36.90 -41.45 12.94
C ASP A 40 36.97 -42.98 12.75
N LEU A 41 37.61 -43.46 11.67
CA LEU A 41 37.79 -44.89 11.46
C LEU A 41 38.72 -45.50 12.51
N SER A 42 39.83 -44.85 12.88
CA SER A 42 40.77 -45.41 13.88
C SER A 42 40.18 -45.50 15.28
N SER A 43 39.19 -44.64 15.57
CA SER A 43 38.40 -44.75 16.79
C SER A 43 37.45 -45.95 16.80
N THR A 44 37.13 -46.50 15.61
CA THR A 44 36.15 -47.58 15.42
C THR A 44 36.82 -48.92 15.10
N TYR A 45 37.95 -48.91 14.39
CA TYR A 45 38.61 -50.09 13.83
C TYR A 45 40.12 -50.09 14.11
N ASN A 46 40.65 -51.25 14.53
CA ASN A 46 42.04 -51.41 14.98
C ASN A 46 43.08 -51.56 13.85
N SER A 47 42.67 -51.68 12.57
CA SER A 47 43.57 -51.98 11.44
C SER A 47 43.29 -51.10 10.22
N ILE A 48 43.85 -49.89 10.22
CA ILE A 48 43.72 -48.93 9.12
C ILE A 48 45.10 -48.64 8.55
N ASN A 49 45.23 -48.86 7.24
CA ASN A 49 46.42 -48.50 6.50
C ASN A 49 46.13 -47.26 5.63
N LEU A 50 46.94 -46.22 5.81
CA LEU A 50 46.91 -45.04 4.93
C LEU A 50 47.79 -45.29 3.72
N PHE A 51 47.23 -45.13 2.52
CA PHE A 51 47.97 -45.32 1.28
C PHE A 51 47.88 -44.07 0.40
N GLN A 52 48.96 -43.30 0.40
CA GLN A 52 49.15 -42.18 -0.51
C GLN A 52 49.69 -42.71 -1.84
N GLU A 53 48.99 -42.48 -2.94
CA GLU A 53 49.55 -42.83 -4.24
C GLU A 53 50.39 -41.67 -4.80
N LEU A 54 51.71 -41.84 -4.82
CA LEU A 54 52.59 -41.25 -5.83
C LEU A 54 52.46 -42.12 -7.09
N ILE A 55 51.58 -41.74 -8.01
CA ILE A 55 51.43 -42.44 -9.29
C ILE A 55 52.72 -42.23 -10.10
N ASP A 56 53.67 -43.15 -9.98
CA ASP A 56 54.69 -43.38 -11.00
C ASP A 56 54.22 -44.55 -11.88
N GLU A 57 54.30 -44.36 -13.20
CA GLU A 57 53.55 -45.01 -14.30
C GLU A 57 53.53 -46.55 -14.43
N LYS A 58 53.90 -47.37 -13.44
CA LYS A 58 53.90 -48.84 -13.57
C LYS A 58 53.33 -49.61 -12.37
N SER A 59 52.04 -49.97 -12.45
CA SER A 59 51.47 -51.26 -12.03
C SER A 59 51.46 -51.69 -10.54
N GLN A 60 51.75 -50.82 -9.57
CA GLN A 60 51.88 -51.30 -8.17
C GLN A 60 50.57 -51.49 -7.40
N ILE A 61 49.44 -50.88 -7.80
CA ILE A 61 48.15 -51.07 -7.10
C ILE A 61 47.82 -52.57 -7.00
N GLY A 62 48.05 -53.36 -8.06
CA GLY A 62 47.69 -54.78 -8.06
C GLY A 62 48.61 -55.75 -7.30
N ARG A 63 49.83 -55.34 -6.90
CA ARG A 63 50.78 -56.25 -6.22
C ARG A 63 50.76 -56.15 -4.69
N ASN A 64 50.21 -55.08 -4.13
CA ASN A 64 50.27 -54.80 -2.69
C ASN A 64 49.01 -55.23 -1.91
N PHE A 65 47.87 -55.51 -2.57
CA PHE A 65 46.69 -56.07 -1.91
C PHE A 65 46.77 -57.60 -1.87
N SER A 66 47.68 -58.16 -1.06
CA SER A 66 47.81 -59.61 -0.88
C SER A 66 46.83 -60.22 0.14
N SER A 67 45.90 -59.42 0.69
CA SER A 67 44.90 -59.84 1.68
C SER A 67 43.48 -59.33 1.31
N PRO A 68 42.40 -59.97 1.81
CA PRO A 68 41.05 -59.44 1.70
C PRO A 68 40.99 -58.02 2.30
N ALA A 69 40.64 -57.05 1.46
CA ALA A 69 40.71 -55.64 1.81
C ALA A 69 39.42 -54.89 1.43
N ILE A 70 39.10 -53.87 2.21
CA ILE A 70 38.17 -52.80 1.83
C ILE A 70 39.00 -51.56 1.56
N ALA A 71 38.88 -51.00 0.36
CA ALA A 71 39.54 -49.78 -0.04
C ALA A 71 38.53 -48.62 -0.10
N ILE A 72 38.69 -47.62 0.76
CA ILE A 72 37.94 -46.37 0.72
C ILE A 72 38.66 -45.43 -0.24
N ASP A 73 38.03 -45.16 -1.38
CA ASP A 73 38.58 -44.33 -2.44
C ASP A 73 38.17 -42.86 -2.23
N LEU A 74 39.13 -42.05 -1.78
CA LEU A 74 39.01 -40.60 -1.62
C LEU A 74 39.71 -39.83 -2.76
N THR A 75 40.16 -40.51 -3.82
CA THR A 75 41.11 -39.91 -4.77
C THR A 75 40.51 -38.82 -5.66
N GLN A 76 39.18 -38.82 -5.84
CA GLN A 76 38.39 -37.87 -6.64
C GLN A 76 38.85 -37.67 -8.10
N ASN A 77 39.69 -38.57 -8.61
CA ASN A 77 40.30 -38.44 -9.93
C ASN A 77 39.76 -39.53 -10.87
N LEU A 78 39.16 -39.11 -11.99
CA LEU A 78 38.47 -40.03 -12.89
C LEU A 78 39.37 -41.17 -13.44
N LEU A 79 40.63 -40.86 -13.72
CA LEU A 79 41.58 -41.84 -14.27
C LEU A 79 42.01 -42.86 -13.20
N LEU A 80 42.28 -42.38 -11.99
CA LEU A 80 42.56 -43.23 -10.82
C LEU A 80 41.37 -44.11 -10.49
N ASN A 81 40.17 -43.52 -10.48
CA ASN A 81 38.92 -44.23 -10.22
C ASN A 81 38.72 -45.43 -11.16
N GLN A 82 39.13 -45.32 -12.44
CA GLN A 82 39.09 -46.44 -13.39
C GLN A 82 40.14 -47.51 -13.06
N LYS A 83 41.37 -47.11 -12.72
CA LYS A 83 42.44 -48.05 -12.33
C LYS A 83 42.10 -48.81 -11.04
N ILE A 84 41.57 -48.12 -10.03
CA ILE A 84 41.13 -48.71 -8.77
C ILE A 84 39.99 -49.70 -9.03
N LYS A 85 39.04 -49.34 -9.91
CA LYS A 85 37.96 -50.23 -10.34
C LYS A 85 38.47 -51.51 -10.99
N GLU A 86 39.42 -51.41 -11.93
CA GLU A 86 40.06 -52.58 -12.56
C GLU A 86 40.82 -53.42 -11.54
N ALA A 87 41.55 -52.79 -10.62
CA ALA A 87 42.29 -53.47 -9.57
C ALA A 87 41.38 -54.19 -8.57
N ALA A 88 40.25 -53.59 -8.18
CA ALA A 88 39.24 -54.19 -7.30
C ALA A 88 38.68 -55.47 -7.92
N ARG A 89 38.41 -55.44 -9.23
CA ARG A 89 37.95 -56.59 -9.99
C ARG A 89 39.01 -57.70 -10.11
N MET A 90 40.25 -57.35 -10.41
CA MET A 90 41.33 -58.34 -10.59
C MET A 90 41.74 -59.00 -9.27
N ASN A 91 41.71 -58.26 -8.16
CA ASN A 91 42.24 -58.70 -6.87
C ASN A 91 41.15 -58.99 -5.82
N HIS A 92 39.87 -58.91 -6.18
CA HIS A 92 38.73 -59.26 -5.33
C HIS A 92 38.70 -58.49 -3.99
N PHE A 93 38.96 -57.19 -4.03
CA PHE A 93 38.78 -56.30 -2.88
C PHE A 93 37.58 -55.38 -3.11
N ILE A 94 36.95 -54.91 -2.03
CA ILE A 94 35.78 -54.04 -2.10
C ILE A 94 36.25 -52.59 -2.17
N SER A 95 35.90 -51.86 -3.21
CA SER A 95 36.14 -50.42 -3.32
C SER A 95 34.89 -49.65 -2.91
N ILE A 96 35.01 -48.76 -1.92
CA ILE A 96 33.92 -47.87 -1.48
C ILE A 96 34.29 -46.45 -1.87
N LYS A 97 33.45 -45.83 -2.69
CA LYS A 97 33.61 -44.47 -3.17
C LYS A 97 32.71 -43.53 -2.41
N ILE A 98 33.24 -42.35 -2.07
CA ILE A 98 32.46 -41.21 -1.55
C ILE A 98 31.87 -40.35 -2.68
N ASP A 99 32.33 -40.52 -3.90
CA ASP A 99 31.73 -39.84 -5.05
C ASP A 99 30.43 -40.52 -5.47
N GLU A 100 29.65 -39.86 -6.32
CA GLU A 100 28.40 -40.43 -6.77
C GLU A 100 28.57 -41.58 -7.79
N PRO A 101 27.66 -42.56 -7.77
CA PRO A 101 27.63 -43.67 -8.71
C PRO A 101 27.51 -43.20 -10.16
N THR A 102 28.41 -43.69 -11.01
CA THR A 102 28.25 -43.65 -12.47
C THR A 102 27.20 -44.68 -12.92
N GLU A 103 26.58 -44.48 -14.08
CA GLU A 103 25.50 -45.37 -14.57
C GLU A 103 25.89 -46.85 -14.74
N SER A 104 27.19 -47.17 -14.77
CA SER A 104 27.71 -48.55 -14.78
C SER A 104 28.21 -48.97 -13.39
N TYR A 105 27.56 -49.97 -12.80
CA TYR A 105 28.01 -50.62 -11.55
C TYR A 105 28.93 -51.78 -11.87
N GLU A 106 29.98 -51.97 -11.05
CA GLU A 106 30.76 -53.20 -11.09
C GLU A 106 30.76 -53.97 -9.78
N GLU A 107 31.04 -55.25 -9.91
CA GLU A 107 30.71 -56.26 -8.90
C GLU A 107 31.36 -56.00 -7.53
N TRP A 108 32.48 -55.28 -7.50
CA TRP A 108 33.32 -55.01 -6.33
C TRP A 108 33.34 -53.53 -5.92
N GLU A 109 32.52 -52.70 -6.56
CA GLU A 109 32.50 -51.25 -6.36
C GLU A 109 31.18 -50.82 -5.72
N TYR A 110 31.28 -50.07 -4.64
CA TYR A 110 30.16 -49.58 -3.85
C TYR A 110 30.30 -48.08 -3.59
N PHE A 111 29.18 -47.43 -3.34
CA PHE A 111 29.13 -45.99 -3.09
C PHE A 111 28.57 -45.74 -1.70
N SER A 112 29.19 -44.84 -0.94
CA SER A 112 28.74 -44.50 0.42
C SER A 112 27.57 -43.54 0.44
N HIS A 113 27.31 -42.87 -0.69
CA HIS A 113 26.21 -41.93 -0.88
C HIS A 113 25.21 -42.42 -1.93
N ILE A 114 23.97 -41.95 -1.79
CA ILE A 114 22.89 -42.23 -2.74
C ILE A 114 23.09 -41.38 -4.00
N SER A 115 22.77 -41.92 -5.19
CA SER A 115 22.87 -41.17 -6.45
C SER A 115 22.09 -39.84 -6.42
N THR A 116 22.62 -38.77 -7.05
CA THR A 116 21.90 -37.49 -7.17
C THR A 116 20.49 -37.66 -7.74
N SER A 117 20.26 -38.59 -8.67
CA SER A 117 18.92 -38.80 -9.25
C SER A 117 17.90 -39.30 -8.21
N LYS A 118 18.24 -40.31 -7.40
CA LYS A 118 17.39 -40.78 -6.28
C LYS A 118 17.21 -39.69 -5.21
N TYR A 119 18.28 -38.96 -4.91
CA TYR A 119 18.25 -37.83 -4.00
C TYR A 119 17.29 -36.72 -4.48
N THR A 120 17.37 -36.36 -5.76
CA THR A 120 16.48 -35.41 -6.43
C THR A 120 15.02 -35.84 -6.35
N LYS A 121 14.73 -37.12 -6.60
CA LYS A 121 13.36 -37.65 -6.48
C LYS A 121 12.81 -37.54 -5.06
N SER A 122 13.65 -37.81 -4.07
CA SER A 122 13.28 -37.65 -2.65
C SER A 122 13.01 -36.18 -2.31
N PHE A 123 13.81 -35.25 -2.83
CA PHE A 123 13.54 -33.81 -2.74
C PHE A 123 12.18 -33.42 -3.30
N ILE A 124 11.88 -33.90 -4.51
CA ILE A 124 10.62 -33.60 -5.18
C ILE A 124 9.43 -34.17 -4.42
N SER A 125 9.55 -35.36 -3.83
CA SER A 125 8.51 -35.91 -2.97
C SER A 125 8.19 -35.01 -1.77
N VAL A 126 9.19 -34.37 -1.15
CA VAL A 126 8.96 -33.39 -0.08
C VAL A 126 8.24 -32.16 -0.60
N LEU A 127 8.63 -31.64 -1.75
CA LEU A 127 7.96 -30.46 -2.34
C LEU A 127 6.51 -30.74 -2.70
N LEU A 128 6.23 -31.91 -3.26
CA LEU A 128 4.88 -32.38 -3.55
C LEU A 128 4.07 -32.56 -2.27
N PHE A 129 4.66 -33.14 -1.23
CA PHE A 129 4.03 -33.28 0.09
C PHE A 129 3.67 -31.92 0.70
N LEU A 130 4.57 -30.93 0.58
CA LEU A 130 4.35 -29.55 1.08
C LEU A 130 3.42 -28.71 0.19
N GLY A 131 3.04 -29.19 -1.01
CA GLY A 131 2.21 -28.45 -1.95
C GLY A 131 2.90 -27.24 -2.60
N TRP A 132 4.23 -27.27 -2.71
CA TRP A 132 5.02 -26.19 -3.29
C TRP A 132 5.14 -26.35 -4.81
N ASN A 133 4.62 -25.38 -5.57
CA ASN A 133 4.57 -25.45 -7.04
C ASN A 133 5.31 -24.31 -7.77
N LYS A 134 5.77 -23.28 -7.04
CA LYS A 134 6.60 -22.18 -7.54
C LYS A 134 7.88 -22.15 -6.72
N ILE A 135 8.97 -22.68 -7.29
CA ILE A 135 10.19 -23.01 -6.55
C ILE A 135 11.39 -22.29 -7.17
N GLY A 136 12.23 -21.69 -6.31
CA GLY A 136 13.55 -21.21 -6.67
C GLY A 136 14.66 -22.13 -6.17
N ILE A 137 15.55 -22.60 -7.04
CA ILE A 137 16.82 -23.24 -6.62
C ILE A 137 17.97 -22.23 -6.72
N ILE A 138 18.73 -22.11 -5.65
CA ILE A 138 20.06 -21.51 -5.65
C ILE A 138 21.08 -22.62 -5.45
N TYR A 139 22.00 -22.79 -6.39
CA TYR A 139 22.95 -23.91 -6.39
C TYR A 139 24.39 -23.45 -6.63
N SER A 140 25.39 -24.14 -6.09
CA SER A 140 26.80 -23.78 -6.34
C SER A 140 27.31 -24.27 -7.71
N ASP A 141 28.51 -23.85 -8.06
CA ASP A 141 29.24 -24.30 -9.25
C ASP A 141 29.88 -25.69 -9.11
N SER A 142 29.61 -26.43 -8.03
CA SER A 142 30.08 -27.81 -7.91
C SER A 142 29.35 -28.74 -8.89
N THR A 143 30.07 -29.73 -9.41
CA THR A 143 29.56 -30.70 -10.39
C THR A 143 28.29 -31.40 -9.89
N ASP A 144 28.24 -31.76 -8.60
CA ASP A 144 27.09 -32.41 -7.99
C ASP A 144 25.87 -31.50 -7.94
N ASN A 145 26.04 -30.23 -7.56
CA ASN A 145 24.94 -29.27 -7.51
C ASN A 145 24.41 -28.91 -8.91
N ILE A 146 25.29 -28.88 -9.92
CA ILE A 146 24.90 -28.74 -11.33
C ILE A 146 24.09 -29.96 -11.79
N ARG A 147 24.53 -31.18 -11.48
CA ARG A 147 23.79 -32.42 -11.77
C ARG A 147 22.44 -32.44 -11.06
N PHE A 148 22.41 -32.12 -9.77
CA PHE A 148 21.19 -32.02 -8.98
C PHE A 148 20.20 -31.08 -9.62
N ARG A 149 20.63 -29.86 -9.98
CA ARG A 149 19.79 -28.89 -10.69
C ARG A 149 19.26 -29.44 -12.02
N SER A 150 20.10 -30.14 -12.80
CA SER A 150 19.67 -30.72 -14.08
C SER A 150 18.64 -31.83 -13.92
N TYR A 151 18.83 -32.76 -12.98
CA TYR A 151 17.83 -33.80 -12.70
C TYR A 151 16.55 -33.18 -12.13
N PHE A 152 16.69 -32.20 -11.25
CA PHE A 152 15.57 -31.53 -10.61
C PHE A 152 14.70 -30.77 -11.62
N GLU A 153 15.30 -30.05 -12.57
CA GLU A 153 14.58 -29.38 -13.66
C GLU A 153 13.81 -30.39 -14.53
N LYS A 154 14.46 -31.51 -14.90
CA LYS A 154 13.83 -32.57 -15.69
C LYS A 154 12.60 -33.16 -15.00
N GLU A 155 12.74 -33.48 -13.72
CA GLU A 155 11.67 -34.09 -12.93
C GLU A 155 10.55 -33.09 -12.59
N LEU A 156 10.86 -31.82 -12.23
CA LEU A 156 9.81 -30.80 -12.00
C LEU A 156 9.00 -30.47 -13.26
N THR A 157 9.64 -30.44 -14.43
CA THR A 157 8.96 -30.19 -15.70
C THR A 157 7.88 -31.23 -15.96
N PHE A 158 8.11 -32.48 -15.55
CA PHE A 158 7.11 -33.55 -15.63
C PHE A 158 5.88 -33.28 -14.74
N TYR A 159 6.04 -32.57 -13.63
CA TYR A 159 4.95 -32.19 -12.71
C TYR A 159 4.29 -30.84 -13.03
N GLY A 160 4.72 -30.13 -14.09
CA GLY A 160 4.15 -28.84 -14.49
C GLY A 160 4.38 -27.69 -13.50
N ALA A 161 5.39 -27.80 -12.64
CA ALA A 161 5.74 -26.76 -11.67
C ALA A 161 6.55 -25.61 -12.31
N ASN A 162 6.36 -24.40 -11.82
CA ASN A 162 7.15 -23.24 -12.25
C ASN A 162 8.50 -23.25 -11.52
N PHE A 163 9.57 -23.20 -12.31
CA PHE A 163 10.93 -23.36 -11.81
C PHE A 163 11.79 -22.13 -12.13
N PHE A 164 12.46 -21.60 -11.10
CA PHE A 164 13.55 -20.63 -11.25
C PHE A 164 14.83 -21.25 -10.72
N SER A 165 15.96 -21.07 -11.43
CA SER A 165 17.26 -21.51 -10.92
C SER A 165 18.34 -20.46 -11.12
N ARG A 166 19.26 -20.40 -10.17
CA ARG A 166 20.41 -19.50 -10.22
C ARG A 166 21.67 -20.16 -9.65
N ILE A 167 22.77 -20.05 -10.39
CA ILE A 167 24.10 -20.45 -9.91
C ILE A 167 24.65 -19.41 -8.94
N PHE A 168 25.33 -19.87 -7.91
CA PHE A 168 25.90 -19.05 -6.84
C PHE A 168 27.36 -19.42 -6.59
N GLY A 169 28.26 -18.46 -6.78
CA GLY A 169 29.68 -18.64 -6.47
C GLY A 169 29.96 -18.41 -4.99
N ASN A 170 30.59 -19.36 -4.31
CA ASN A 170 30.96 -19.23 -2.89
C ASN A 170 31.95 -18.07 -2.61
N TRP A 171 32.61 -17.57 -3.66
CA TRP A 171 33.53 -16.43 -3.63
C TRP A 171 32.82 -15.06 -3.61
N LEU A 172 31.51 -14.99 -3.88
CA LEU A 172 30.76 -13.73 -3.86
C LEU A 172 30.83 -13.09 -2.48
N SER A 173 30.87 -11.76 -2.39
CA SER A 173 30.84 -11.04 -1.10
C SER A 173 29.41 -11.01 -0.51
N GLN A 174 29.26 -10.69 0.79
CA GLN A 174 27.94 -10.62 1.42
C GLN A 174 27.04 -9.59 0.74
N GLY A 175 27.58 -8.41 0.40
CA GLY A 175 26.84 -7.36 -0.31
C GLY A 175 26.33 -7.80 -1.69
N VAL A 176 27.12 -8.58 -2.44
CA VAL A 176 26.68 -9.10 -3.75
C VAL A 176 25.63 -10.20 -3.58
N THR A 177 25.71 -11.00 -2.51
CA THR A 177 24.67 -12.01 -2.21
C THR A 177 23.36 -11.34 -1.83
N ASP A 178 23.42 -10.34 -0.96
CA ASP A 178 22.32 -9.46 -0.57
C ASP A 178 21.63 -8.84 -1.81
N GLU A 179 22.42 -8.32 -2.75
CA GLU A 179 21.93 -7.78 -4.01
C GLU A 179 21.25 -8.85 -4.88
N LEU A 180 21.85 -10.04 -5.02
CA LEU A 180 21.24 -11.16 -5.74
C LEU A 180 19.87 -11.58 -5.16
N ILE A 181 19.77 -11.67 -3.83
CA ILE A 181 18.50 -12.02 -3.17
C ILE A 181 17.43 -10.96 -3.44
N SER A 182 17.74 -9.67 -3.25
CA SER A 182 16.79 -8.60 -3.53
C SER A 182 16.41 -8.56 -5.01
N ARG A 183 17.41 -8.55 -5.92
CA ARG A 183 17.23 -8.30 -7.37
C ARG A 183 16.67 -9.45 -8.18
N GLU A 184 16.85 -10.68 -7.73
CA GLU A 184 16.45 -11.85 -8.54
C GLU A 184 15.45 -12.76 -7.85
N ILE A 185 15.47 -12.84 -6.52
CA ILE A 185 14.61 -13.74 -5.77
C ILE A 185 13.37 -13.00 -5.27
N LYS A 186 13.59 -11.93 -4.48
CA LYS A 186 12.53 -11.17 -3.83
C LYS A 186 11.57 -10.56 -4.84
N VAL A 187 12.08 -9.85 -5.85
CA VAL A 187 11.26 -9.20 -6.90
C VAL A 187 10.46 -10.18 -7.77
N LYS A 188 10.82 -11.46 -7.83
CA LYS A 188 10.05 -12.49 -8.54
C LYS A 188 8.91 -13.07 -7.69
N GLY A 189 8.78 -12.64 -6.44
CA GLY A 189 7.82 -13.17 -5.49
C GLY A 189 8.04 -14.68 -5.26
N LEU A 190 9.31 -15.09 -5.16
CA LEU A 190 9.68 -16.47 -4.81
C LEU A 190 9.73 -16.61 -3.29
N ASN A 191 8.81 -17.37 -2.73
CA ASN A 191 8.73 -17.65 -1.30
C ASN A 191 9.12 -19.08 -0.93
N HIS A 192 9.34 -19.97 -1.90
CA HIS A 192 9.84 -21.33 -1.67
C HIS A 192 11.20 -21.50 -2.32
N ILE A 193 12.23 -21.61 -1.49
CA ILE A 193 13.61 -21.66 -1.93
C ILE A 193 14.26 -22.97 -1.52
N ILE A 194 15.07 -23.49 -2.42
CA ILE A 194 15.97 -24.60 -2.17
C ILE A 194 17.39 -24.10 -2.32
N ILE A 195 18.25 -24.39 -1.34
CA ILE A 195 19.68 -24.13 -1.41
C ILE A 195 20.41 -25.45 -1.60
N ALA A 196 20.95 -25.66 -2.81
CA ALA A 196 21.88 -26.75 -3.12
C ALA A 196 23.31 -26.20 -3.10
N ASN A 197 23.81 -25.91 -1.90
CA ASN A 197 25.14 -25.33 -1.70
C ASN A 197 25.76 -25.81 -0.39
N GLU A 198 27.07 -25.92 -0.33
CA GLU A 198 27.79 -26.49 0.79
C GLU A 198 28.11 -25.46 1.88
N GLY A 199 27.95 -25.87 3.15
CA GLY A 199 28.41 -25.16 4.34
C GLY A 199 28.29 -23.62 4.30
N LYS A 200 29.44 -22.94 4.17
CA LYS A 200 29.56 -21.48 4.23
C LYS A 200 28.76 -20.75 3.15
N GLY A 201 28.61 -21.33 1.97
CA GLY A 201 27.82 -20.75 0.89
C GLY A 201 26.34 -20.68 1.25
N ALA A 202 25.81 -21.75 1.83
CA ALA A 202 24.45 -21.79 2.33
C ALA A 202 24.22 -20.85 3.53
N GLU A 203 25.15 -20.78 4.48
CA GLU A 203 25.08 -19.84 5.62
C GLU A 203 24.99 -18.38 5.15
N LYS A 204 25.75 -18.04 4.12
CA LYS A 204 25.75 -16.72 3.48
C LYS A 204 24.42 -16.37 2.84
N LEU A 205 23.82 -17.32 2.13
CA LEU A 205 22.50 -17.18 1.53
C LEU A 205 21.41 -17.01 2.60
N ILE A 206 21.43 -17.82 3.66
CA ILE A 206 20.50 -17.69 4.80
C ILE A 206 20.62 -16.30 5.45
N SER A 207 21.86 -15.85 5.69
CA SER A 207 22.11 -14.51 6.24
C SER A 207 21.54 -13.40 5.34
N SER A 208 21.60 -13.59 4.02
CA SER A 208 21.04 -12.66 3.04
C SER A 208 19.51 -12.67 3.03
N PHE A 209 18.87 -13.84 3.14
CA PHE A 209 17.41 -13.93 3.29
C PHE A 209 16.91 -13.24 4.57
N ILE A 210 17.70 -13.29 5.65
CA ILE A 210 17.39 -12.58 6.90
C ILE A 210 17.59 -11.07 6.70
N SER A 211 18.75 -10.63 6.19
CA SER A 211 19.07 -9.20 6.00
C SER A 211 18.09 -8.51 5.03
N LYS A 212 17.56 -9.26 4.06
CA LYS A 212 16.56 -8.78 3.09
C LYS A 212 15.12 -9.03 3.49
N ASN A 213 14.87 -9.37 4.76
CA ASN A 213 13.54 -9.51 5.35
C ASN A 213 12.63 -10.52 4.59
N MET A 214 13.24 -11.55 4.01
CA MET A 214 12.52 -12.68 3.40
C MET A 214 12.29 -13.82 4.40
N TYR A 215 13.17 -13.98 5.39
CA TYR A 215 13.10 -15.06 6.38
C TYR A 215 12.03 -14.80 7.47
N LYS A 216 10.75 -14.82 7.06
CA LYS A 216 9.57 -14.56 7.90
C LYS A 216 8.42 -15.51 7.56
N GLU A 217 7.30 -15.38 8.27
CA GLU A 217 6.10 -16.19 8.04
C GLU A 217 5.70 -16.21 6.55
N GLY A 218 5.40 -17.40 6.03
CA GLY A 218 5.06 -17.61 4.62
C GLY A 218 6.26 -17.83 3.68
N PHE A 219 7.49 -17.79 4.20
CA PHE A 219 8.71 -18.18 3.48
C PHE A 219 9.09 -19.64 3.81
N GLY A 220 9.42 -20.42 2.79
CA GLY A 220 9.87 -21.80 2.92
C GLY A 220 11.30 -21.94 2.41
N LEU A 221 12.14 -22.59 3.21
CA LEU A 221 13.55 -22.81 2.87
C LEU A 221 13.95 -24.25 3.15
N ILE A 222 14.33 -24.97 2.09
CA ILE A 222 14.87 -26.33 2.16
C ILE A 222 16.35 -26.30 1.77
N LEU A 223 17.18 -27.02 2.51
CA LEU A 223 18.60 -27.14 2.26
C LEU A 223 18.97 -28.56 1.82
N GLY A 224 19.97 -28.61 0.95
CA GLY A 224 20.64 -29.84 0.54
C GLY A 224 21.27 -30.61 1.71
N SER A 225 21.57 -31.88 1.49
CA SER A 225 22.12 -32.84 2.44
C SER A 225 23.52 -32.42 2.83
N LYS A 226 24.31 -31.99 1.83
CA LYS A 226 25.62 -31.36 1.98
C LYS A 226 25.56 -29.93 2.55
N SER A 227 24.43 -29.51 3.10
CA SER A 227 24.26 -28.23 3.77
C SER A 227 23.75 -28.38 5.20
N ALA A 228 23.63 -29.62 5.70
CA ALA A 228 23.01 -29.91 6.99
C ALA A 228 23.65 -29.15 8.17
N TRP A 229 24.91 -28.74 8.07
CA TRP A 229 25.67 -28.03 9.10
C TRP A 229 25.76 -26.51 8.87
N ALA A 230 25.11 -25.97 7.83
CA ALA A 230 25.27 -24.58 7.45
C ALA A 230 24.70 -23.58 8.47
N SER A 231 23.65 -23.96 9.20
CA SER A 231 22.98 -23.04 10.13
C SER A 231 22.06 -23.77 11.11
N ASN A 232 21.91 -23.20 12.30
CA ASN A 232 20.97 -23.63 13.34
C ASN A 232 19.84 -22.61 13.52
N ARG A 233 19.39 -21.95 12.45
CA ARG A 233 18.24 -21.04 12.50
C ARG A 233 16.93 -21.80 12.49
N ASP A 234 15.99 -21.39 13.33
CA ASP A 234 14.67 -22.01 13.41
C ASP A 234 13.91 -21.89 12.09
N GLY A 235 13.19 -22.96 11.73
CA GLY A 235 12.41 -23.02 10.51
C GLY A 235 13.11 -23.66 9.31
N LEU A 236 14.43 -23.89 9.38
CA LEU A 236 15.16 -24.56 8.31
C LEU A 236 14.75 -26.02 8.20
N ILE A 237 14.59 -26.49 6.96
CA ILE A 237 14.34 -27.90 6.66
C ILE A 237 15.55 -28.46 5.91
N PHE A 238 16.08 -29.59 6.35
CA PHE A 238 17.09 -30.34 5.64
C PHE A 238 16.53 -31.68 5.20
N ILE A 239 16.93 -32.11 4.02
CA ILE A 239 16.72 -33.47 3.56
C ILE A 239 18.09 -34.11 3.45
N VAL A 240 18.36 -35.00 4.40
CA VAL A 240 19.70 -35.57 4.64
C VAL A 240 19.59 -37.09 4.58
N GLU A 241 20.61 -37.77 4.07
CA GLU A 241 20.68 -39.24 4.17
C GLU A 241 20.61 -39.64 5.65
N LYS A 242 19.88 -40.74 5.92
CA LYS A 242 19.70 -41.21 7.30
C LYS A 242 21.03 -41.45 7.99
N ASP A 243 21.10 -41.12 9.27
CA ASP A 243 22.27 -41.21 10.14
C ASP A 243 23.38 -40.18 9.85
N LEU A 244 23.14 -39.21 8.93
CA LEU A 244 24.05 -38.09 8.64
C LEU A 244 23.53 -36.72 9.12
N GLU A 245 22.42 -36.68 9.87
CA GLU A 245 21.68 -35.47 10.25
C GLU A 245 22.53 -34.50 11.10
N TYR A 246 23.42 -35.08 11.91
CA TYR A 246 24.24 -34.36 12.90
C TYR A 246 25.68 -34.14 12.43
N ALA A 247 25.96 -34.30 11.13
CA ALA A 247 27.26 -33.95 10.57
C ALA A 247 27.63 -32.50 10.92
N LYS A 248 28.89 -32.29 11.31
CA LYS A 248 29.42 -30.99 11.79
C LYS A 248 30.03 -30.14 10.68
N ASN A 249 30.51 -30.79 9.61
CA ASN A 249 31.11 -30.18 8.43
C ASN A 249 31.08 -31.20 7.27
N LEU A 250 31.50 -30.79 6.07
CA LEU A 250 31.51 -31.65 4.87
C LEU A 250 32.38 -32.89 5.06
N ASN A 251 33.54 -32.75 5.68
CA ASN A 251 34.47 -33.86 5.89
C ASN A 251 33.90 -34.90 6.86
N ASN A 252 33.25 -34.42 7.94
CA ASN A 252 32.54 -35.28 8.88
C ASN A 252 31.28 -35.90 8.25
N TYR A 253 30.60 -35.21 7.33
CA TYR A 253 29.47 -35.77 6.58
C TYR A 253 29.90 -36.98 5.73
N HIS A 254 30.99 -36.83 4.95
CA HIS A 254 31.57 -37.93 4.18
C HIS A 254 32.08 -39.06 5.07
N SER A 255 32.77 -38.74 6.16
CA SER A 255 33.27 -39.73 7.13
C SER A 255 32.14 -40.55 7.74
N LEU A 256 31.09 -39.91 8.24
CA LEU A 256 29.92 -40.59 8.80
C LEU A 256 29.22 -41.48 7.77
N SER A 257 29.17 -41.10 6.49
CA SER A 257 28.59 -41.94 5.44
C SER A 257 29.32 -43.28 5.33
N ILE A 258 30.65 -43.25 5.35
CA ILE A 258 31.49 -44.44 5.28
C ILE A 258 31.33 -45.30 6.53
N ILE A 259 31.38 -44.69 7.72
CA ILE A 259 31.22 -45.40 8.99
C ILE A 259 29.86 -46.08 9.05
N ASN A 260 28.79 -45.38 8.69
CA ASN A 260 27.44 -45.95 8.65
C ASN A 260 27.33 -47.09 7.64
N PHE A 261 28.06 -47.01 6.53
CA PHE A 261 28.14 -48.05 5.51
C PHE A 261 28.93 -49.30 5.98
N LEU A 262 29.88 -49.12 6.89
CA LEU A 262 30.72 -50.19 7.46
C LEU A 262 30.22 -50.78 8.80
N ARG A 263 29.27 -50.10 9.46
CA ARG A 263 28.83 -50.36 10.84
C ARG A 263 28.38 -51.79 11.12
N ASP A 264 27.75 -52.46 10.15
CA ASP A 264 27.19 -53.80 10.33
C ASP A 264 28.14 -54.93 9.93
N ILE A 265 29.41 -54.62 9.62
CA ILE A 265 30.42 -55.59 9.16
C ILE A 265 31.26 -56.04 10.35
N ASP A 266 31.30 -57.36 10.60
CA ASP A 266 32.25 -57.96 11.53
C ASP A 266 33.57 -58.29 10.82
N PHE A 267 34.57 -57.44 11.05
CA PHE A 267 35.89 -57.54 10.43
C PHE A 267 36.74 -58.71 10.96
N GLU A 268 36.35 -59.35 12.06
CA GLU A 268 37.13 -60.44 12.67
C GLU A 268 36.72 -61.84 12.20
N SER A 269 35.50 -62.03 11.68
CA SER A 269 34.93 -63.36 11.42
C SER A 269 34.54 -63.63 9.97
N GLU A 270 34.59 -62.63 9.08
CA GLU A 270 34.03 -62.73 7.73
C GLU A 270 35.08 -62.79 6.60
N SER A 271 34.84 -63.66 5.60
CA SER A 271 35.59 -63.63 4.34
C SER A 271 35.17 -62.42 3.50
N ILE A 272 36.03 -61.91 2.60
CA ILE A 272 35.66 -60.77 1.73
C ILE A 272 34.42 -61.04 0.87
N TYR A 273 34.17 -62.31 0.52
CA TYR A 273 32.95 -62.71 -0.19
C TYR A 273 31.70 -62.66 0.69
N ALA A 274 31.83 -62.96 1.99
CA ALA A 274 30.74 -62.80 2.96
C ALA A 274 30.45 -61.31 3.18
N VAL A 275 31.48 -60.49 3.36
CA VAL A 275 31.36 -59.02 3.45
C VAL A 275 30.68 -58.45 2.20
N LYS A 276 31.10 -58.90 1.01
CA LYS A 276 30.45 -58.52 -0.26
C LYS A 276 28.97 -58.92 -0.30
N ALA A 277 28.63 -60.13 0.15
CA ALA A 277 27.23 -60.57 0.21
C ALA A 277 26.41 -59.72 1.20
N LEU A 278 27.00 -59.29 2.31
CA LEU A 278 26.36 -58.32 3.21
C LEU A 278 26.11 -56.99 2.51
N PHE A 279 27.11 -56.43 1.83
CA PHE A 279 26.91 -55.21 1.04
C PHE A 279 25.83 -55.38 -0.02
N GLN A 280 25.78 -56.50 -0.74
CA GLN A 280 24.73 -56.76 -1.73
C GLN A 280 23.33 -56.84 -1.10
N LYS A 281 23.23 -57.25 0.17
CA LYS A 281 21.96 -57.31 0.91
C LYS A 281 21.55 -55.94 1.49
N SER A 282 22.53 -55.12 1.89
CA SER A 282 22.31 -53.80 2.49
C SER A 282 22.28 -52.65 1.47
N THR A 283 22.53 -52.93 0.19
CA THR A 283 22.54 -51.95 -0.90
C THR A 283 21.56 -52.28 -2.02
N ILE A 284 21.13 -51.26 -2.77
CA ILE A 284 20.34 -51.41 -4.00
C ILE A 284 21.14 -50.78 -5.14
N ASN A 285 21.59 -51.62 -6.08
CA ASN A 285 22.55 -51.25 -7.12
C ASN A 285 23.82 -50.63 -6.53
N HIS A 286 24.43 -51.33 -5.56
CA HIS A 286 25.70 -50.94 -4.92
C HIS A 286 25.69 -49.58 -4.19
N GLN A 287 24.49 -49.07 -3.86
CA GLN A 287 24.27 -47.82 -3.13
C GLN A 287 23.48 -48.07 -1.84
N PRO A 288 23.55 -47.17 -0.83
CA PRO A 288 22.73 -47.27 0.36
C PRO A 288 21.23 -47.31 0.03
N LEU A 289 20.43 -47.85 0.95
CA LEU A 289 18.97 -47.83 0.84
C LEU A 289 18.47 -46.40 0.67
N ASN A 290 17.41 -46.21 -0.14
CA ASN A 290 16.85 -44.90 -0.47
C ASN A 290 16.03 -44.33 0.71
N LEU A 291 16.73 -43.98 1.79
CA LEU A 291 16.18 -43.57 3.07
C LEU A 291 16.80 -42.24 3.51
N PHE A 292 15.97 -41.20 3.58
CA PHE A 292 16.36 -39.87 4.01
C PHE A 292 15.62 -39.47 5.28
N SER A 293 16.29 -38.70 6.12
CA SER A 293 15.69 -38.01 7.25
C SER A 293 15.30 -36.59 6.85
N ILE A 294 14.10 -36.20 7.26
CA ILE A 294 13.64 -34.82 7.18
C ILE A 294 13.96 -34.19 8.53
N VAL A 295 14.88 -33.24 8.54
CA VAL A 295 15.35 -32.57 9.75
C VAL A 295 14.81 -31.15 9.75
N ASN A 296 14.23 -30.72 10.84
CA ASN A 296 13.77 -29.36 11.04
C ASN A 296 14.52 -28.73 12.22
N VAL A 297 14.91 -27.47 12.09
CA VAL A 297 15.55 -26.74 13.19
C VAL A 297 14.49 -26.09 14.06
N GLN A 298 14.51 -26.44 15.34
CA GLN A 298 13.57 -25.98 16.37
C GLN A 298 14.34 -25.60 17.64
N GLY A 299 14.16 -24.38 18.15
CA GLY A 299 14.89 -23.89 19.31
C GLY A 299 16.41 -23.92 19.12
N SER A 300 16.88 -23.62 17.90
CA SER A 300 18.28 -23.71 17.47
C SER A 300 18.89 -25.12 17.55
N SER A 301 18.05 -26.16 17.61
CA SER A 301 18.45 -27.56 17.64
C SER A 301 17.87 -28.31 16.45
N LYS A 302 18.63 -29.27 15.91
CA LYS A 302 18.15 -30.14 14.83
C LYS A 302 17.25 -31.23 15.41
N LYS A 303 16.04 -31.35 14.87
CA LYS A 303 15.08 -32.38 15.22
C LYS A 303 14.68 -33.16 13.98
N ILE A 304 14.74 -34.49 14.05
CA ILE A 304 14.21 -35.34 12.97
C ILE A 304 12.68 -35.33 13.08
N VAL A 305 12.01 -34.82 12.05
CA VAL A 305 10.55 -34.65 12.02
C VAL A 305 9.85 -35.64 11.11
N GLY A 306 10.61 -36.40 10.32
CA GLY A 306 10.06 -37.44 9.44
C GLY A 306 11.14 -38.13 8.63
N TYR A 307 10.71 -39.04 7.76
CA TYR A 307 11.57 -39.81 6.87
C TYR A 307 11.00 -39.87 5.46
N ILE A 308 11.88 -40.10 4.48
CA ILE A 308 11.52 -40.39 3.09
C ILE A 308 12.03 -41.79 2.79
N GLU A 309 11.11 -42.71 2.53
CA GLU A 309 11.45 -44.08 2.14
C GLU A 309 10.83 -44.37 0.78
N ASN A 310 11.67 -44.73 -0.20
CA ASN A 310 11.20 -45.02 -1.57
C ASN A 310 10.35 -43.89 -2.18
N ASN A 311 10.75 -42.64 -1.95
CA ASN A 311 10.07 -41.41 -2.39
C ASN A 311 8.69 -41.17 -1.72
N ILE A 312 8.37 -41.87 -0.62
CA ILE A 312 7.18 -41.64 0.19
C ILE A 312 7.58 -40.85 1.43
N VAL A 313 6.93 -39.71 1.67
CA VAL A 313 7.19 -38.81 2.80
C VAL A 313 6.31 -39.18 3.98
N ASN A 314 6.94 -39.50 5.11
CA ASN A 314 6.27 -39.80 6.37
C ASN A 314 6.71 -38.79 7.44
N ILE A 315 5.83 -37.86 7.81
CA ILE A 315 6.08 -36.87 8.87
C ILE A 315 5.56 -37.42 10.21
N SER A 316 6.44 -37.52 11.19
CA SER A 316 6.15 -38.02 12.53
C SER A 316 6.08 -36.92 13.59
N ASP A 317 6.51 -35.71 13.28
CA ASP A 317 6.55 -34.57 14.20
C ASP A 317 6.19 -33.26 13.50
N THR A 318 5.94 -32.20 14.27
CA THR A 318 5.55 -30.89 13.72
C THR A 318 6.74 -30.23 13.03
N ILE A 319 6.51 -29.63 11.85
CA ILE A 319 7.48 -28.79 11.16
C ILE A 319 7.25 -27.33 11.58
N ILE A 320 8.30 -26.65 11.99
CA ILE A 320 8.34 -25.19 12.17
C ILE A 320 8.95 -24.58 10.91
N TYR A 321 8.43 -23.44 10.48
CA TYR A 321 8.88 -22.69 9.30
C TYR A 321 9.47 -21.33 9.70
N PRO A 322 10.21 -20.65 8.80
CA PRO A 322 10.65 -19.28 9.00
C PRO A 322 9.53 -18.38 9.55
N GLY A 323 9.87 -17.52 10.52
CA GLY A 323 8.88 -16.78 11.32
C GLY A 323 8.39 -17.54 12.56
N ASN A 324 8.93 -18.72 12.85
CA ASN A 324 8.57 -19.55 14.00
C ASN A 324 7.08 -19.96 14.02
N THR A 325 6.55 -20.27 12.84
CA THR A 325 5.15 -20.70 12.65
C THR A 325 5.08 -22.18 12.29
N THR A 326 3.98 -22.85 12.64
CA THR A 326 3.68 -24.22 12.20
C THR A 326 2.86 -24.24 10.91
N ILE A 327 2.44 -23.07 10.43
CA ILE A 327 1.68 -22.92 9.19
C ILE A 327 2.64 -23.07 8.02
N ALA A 328 2.41 -24.11 7.20
CA ALA A 328 3.20 -24.34 6.01
C ALA A 328 3.13 -23.14 5.04
N PRO A 329 4.27 -22.68 4.49
CA PRO A 329 4.32 -21.71 3.42
C PRO A 329 3.40 -22.15 2.28
N SER A 330 2.43 -21.31 1.96
CA SER A 330 1.50 -21.59 0.88
C SER A 330 2.06 -21.09 -0.45
N SER A 331 1.67 -21.74 -1.55
CA SER A 331 1.93 -21.27 -2.91
C SER A 331 1.13 -20.01 -3.30
N GLN A 332 0.48 -19.34 -2.33
CA GLN A 332 -0.14 -18.05 -2.56
C GLN A 332 0.92 -16.98 -2.80
N LYS A 333 0.55 -15.95 -3.55
CA LYS A 333 1.45 -14.84 -3.86
C LYS A 333 1.87 -14.12 -2.57
N PRO A 334 3.17 -13.86 -2.36
CA PRO A 334 3.63 -13.14 -1.18
C PRO A 334 2.92 -11.79 -1.04
N PRO A 335 2.44 -11.44 0.15
CA PRO A 335 1.74 -10.19 0.37
C PRO A 335 2.70 -9.01 0.45
N ILE A 336 2.36 -7.91 -0.21
CA ILE A 336 2.92 -6.59 0.02
C ILE A 336 1.88 -5.77 0.76
N ILE A 337 2.24 -5.35 1.98
CA ILE A 337 1.34 -4.64 2.87
C ILE A 337 1.56 -3.13 2.69
N ILE A 338 0.48 -2.39 2.52
CA ILE A 338 0.48 -0.92 2.56
C ILE A 338 -0.52 -0.50 3.63
N SER A 339 -0.09 0.33 4.55
CA SER A 339 -0.92 0.80 5.65
C SER A 339 -1.67 2.08 5.31
N VAL A 340 -2.82 2.24 5.94
CA VAL A 340 -3.63 3.46 5.86
C VAL A 340 -4.14 3.84 7.24
N ALA A 341 -3.98 5.09 7.63
CA ALA A 341 -4.71 5.66 8.75
C ALA A 341 -6.15 5.88 8.29
N SER A 342 -7.04 4.90 8.45
CA SER A 342 -8.44 4.97 8.01
C SER A 342 -9.36 5.47 9.12
N GLY A 343 -9.13 5.09 10.36
CA GLY A 343 -10.03 5.43 11.48
C GLY A 343 -11.36 4.65 11.42
N ASP A 344 -11.35 3.43 10.88
CA ASP A 344 -12.55 2.60 10.74
C ASP A 344 -13.13 2.18 12.10
N SER A 345 -12.28 2.17 13.13
CA SER A 345 -12.63 1.87 14.51
C SER A 345 -13.07 3.14 15.22
N ASN A 346 -14.38 3.29 15.48
CA ASN A 346 -14.90 4.45 16.22
C ASN A 346 -14.24 4.57 17.61
N PHE A 347 -13.33 5.52 17.78
CA PHE A 347 -12.71 5.79 19.07
C PHE A 347 -13.71 6.47 20.04
N ASN A 348 -13.95 5.85 21.21
CA ASN A 348 -14.65 6.43 22.36
C ASN A 348 -16.00 7.12 22.06
N GLY A 349 -16.80 6.58 21.15
CA GLY A 349 -18.13 7.13 20.84
C GLY A 349 -18.14 8.47 20.08
N LEU A 350 -16.97 8.97 19.66
CA LEU A 350 -16.86 10.06 18.70
C LEU A 350 -17.04 9.49 17.30
N LYS A 351 -18.15 9.83 16.63
CA LYS A 351 -18.36 9.52 15.20
C LYS A 351 -17.43 10.39 14.35
N LEU A 352 -16.16 10.00 14.24
CA LEU A 352 -15.20 10.62 13.33
C LEU A 352 -15.14 9.77 12.06
N GLY A 353 -16.16 9.90 11.21
CA GLY A 353 -16.33 9.08 10.01
C GLY A 353 -15.76 9.69 8.73
N SER A 354 -15.23 10.93 8.77
CA SER A 354 -14.81 11.61 7.53
C SER A 354 -13.61 10.95 6.87
N ASN A 355 -12.58 10.59 7.65
CA ASN A 355 -11.36 10.03 7.09
C ASN A 355 -11.59 8.62 6.51
N SER A 356 -12.32 7.76 7.22
CA SER A 356 -12.64 6.40 6.73
C SER A 356 -13.38 6.42 5.40
N HIS A 357 -14.31 7.37 5.22
CA HIS A 357 -14.98 7.58 3.93
C HIS A 357 -14.00 8.01 2.82
N LEU A 358 -13.11 8.97 3.08
CA LEU A 358 -12.10 9.41 2.10
C LEU A 358 -11.14 8.27 1.72
N LYS A 359 -10.73 7.44 2.69
CA LYS A 359 -9.83 6.30 2.49
C LYS A 359 -10.45 5.10 1.79
N LEU A 360 -11.75 5.11 1.47
CA LEU A 360 -12.35 4.11 0.58
C LEU A 360 -11.67 4.08 -0.79
N GLY A 361 -11.16 5.21 -1.29
CA GLY A 361 -10.39 5.26 -2.52
C GLY A 361 -9.11 4.42 -2.46
N SER A 362 -8.42 4.37 -1.32
CA SER A 362 -7.25 3.50 -1.11
C SER A 362 -7.61 2.02 -1.17
N SER A 363 -8.74 1.63 -0.55
CA SER A 363 -9.27 0.27 -0.64
C SER A 363 -9.64 -0.09 -2.09
N PHE A 364 -10.27 0.84 -2.81
CA PHE A 364 -10.62 0.67 -4.20
C PHE A 364 -9.38 0.51 -5.09
N ALA A 365 -8.36 1.35 -4.91
CA ALA A 365 -7.10 1.29 -5.64
C ALA A 365 -6.43 -0.09 -5.51
N LEU A 366 -6.41 -0.66 -4.32
CA LEU A 366 -5.84 -1.98 -4.10
C LEU A 366 -6.64 -3.08 -4.82
N LYS A 367 -7.98 -3.05 -4.72
CA LYS A 367 -8.85 -3.99 -5.46
C LYS A 367 -8.68 -3.84 -6.97
N TYR A 368 -8.58 -2.60 -7.45
CA TYR A 368 -8.37 -2.29 -8.86
C TYR A 368 -7.02 -2.82 -9.35
N ALA A 369 -5.94 -2.57 -8.60
CA ALA A 369 -4.60 -3.08 -8.85
C ALA A 369 -4.55 -4.61 -8.96
N GLU A 370 -5.24 -5.31 -8.06
CA GLU A 370 -5.41 -6.77 -8.11
C GLU A 370 -6.21 -7.21 -9.33
N TYR A 371 -7.31 -6.52 -9.64
CA TYR A 371 -8.18 -6.82 -10.79
C TYR A 371 -7.44 -6.71 -12.13
N ILE A 372 -6.56 -5.72 -12.27
CA ILE A 372 -5.73 -5.55 -13.47
C ILE A 372 -4.39 -6.30 -13.41
N HIS A 373 -4.13 -7.04 -12.32
CA HIS A 373 -2.89 -7.77 -12.08
C HIS A 373 -1.61 -6.94 -12.22
N ILE A 374 -1.60 -5.72 -11.66
CA ILE A 374 -0.45 -4.79 -11.78
C ILE A 374 0.85 -5.38 -11.22
N LEU A 375 0.77 -6.22 -10.18
CA LEU A 375 1.87 -7.00 -9.62
C LEU A 375 1.59 -8.51 -9.77
N GLU A 376 1.94 -9.09 -10.92
CA GLU A 376 1.59 -10.48 -11.27
C GLU A 376 1.99 -11.52 -10.20
N ASN A 377 3.14 -11.32 -9.54
CA ASN A 377 3.73 -12.28 -8.61
C ASN A 377 3.44 -12.00 -7.13
N PHE A 378 2.71 -10.94 -6.81
CA PHE A 378 2.44 -10.52 -5.44
C PHE A 378 0.94 -10.41 -5.20
N SER A 379 0.55 -10.49 -3.94
CA SER A 379 -0.76 -10.02 -3.50
C SER A 379 -0.58 -8.70 -2.77
N LEU A 380 -1.50 -7.77 -2.95
CA LEU A 380 -1.54 -6.52 -2.21
C LEU A 380 -2.48 -6.70 -1.02
N LYS A 381 -2.07 -6.21 0.15
CA LYS A 381 -2.91 -6.18 1.35
C LYS A 381 -2.95 -4.78 1.94
N LEU A 382 -4.16 -4.32 2.25
CA LEU A 382 -4.37 -3.08 3.00
C LEU A 382 -4.30 -3.39 4.49
N TYR A 383 -3.53 -2.61 5.23
CA TYR A 383 -3.53 -2.65 6.69
C TYR A 383 -4.12 -1.36 7.26
N PRO A 384 -5.43 -1.34 7.58
CA PRO A 384 -6.06 -0.18 8.18
C PRO A 384 -5.60 -0.03 9.63
N THR A 385 -5.45 1.22 10.07
CA THR A 385 -5.18 1.57 11.46
C THR A 385 -5.92 2.86 11.84
N ASP A 386 -6.19 3.00 13.13
CA ASP A 386 -6.79 4.22 13.70
C ASP A 386 -5.73 5.16 14.28
N CYS A 387 -4.45 4.77 14.19
CA CYS A 387 -3.36 5.61 14.66
C CYS A 387 -3.31 6.90 13.85
N SER A 388 -3.57 8.03 14.50
CA SER A 388 -3.56 9.36 13.85
C SER A 388 -4.44 9.41 12.59
N ALA A 389 -5.69 8.93 12.70
CA ALA A 389 -6.66 8.98 11.60
C ALA A 389 -7.37 10.33 11.49
N ASP A 390 -8.08 10.79 12.53
CA ASP A 390 -8.90 12.02 12.46
C ASP A 390 -8.39 13.16 13.36
N PHE A 391 -7.68 12.85 14.43
CA PHE A 391 -7.11 13.85 15.34
C PHE A 391 -5.74 13.42 15.85
N TYR A 392 -4.95 14.40 16.30
CA TYR A 392 -3.63 14.14 16.86
C TYR A 392 -3.61 14.37 18.36
N TYR A 393 -3.41 13.28 19.10
CA TYR A 393 -3.05 13.30 20.51
C TYR A 393 -1.82 12.42 20.69
N ARG A 394 -0.66 13.05 20.91
CA ARG A 394 0.65 12.37 20.84
C ARG A 394 0.74 11.10 21.69
N PRO A 395 0.34 11.05 22.98
CA PRO A 395 0.45 9.81 23.76
C PRO A 395 -0.36 8.65 23.17
N PHE A 396 -1.51 8.94 22.56
CA PHE A 396 -2.31 7.92 21.88
C PHE A 396 -1.67 7.50 20.55
N SER A 397 -1.38 8.47 19.68
CA SER A 397 -0.77 8.22 18.36
C SER A 397 0.53 7.43 18.48
N TYR A 398 1.45 7.87 19.34
CA TYR A 398 2.74 7.23 19.54
C TYR A 398 2.60 5.79 20.02
N ASN A 399 1.77 5.55 21.05
CA ASN A 399 1.59 4.20 21.60
C ASN A 399 0.87 3.26 20.62
N CYS A 400 -0.10 3.79 19.86
CA CYS A 400 -0.77 3.07 18.78
C CYS A 400 0.24 2.68 17.69
N LEU A 401 1.02 3.63 17.17
CA LEU A 401 2.03 3.35 16.16
C LEU A 401 3.10 2.38 16.66
N LEU A 402 3.49 2.48 17.94
CA LEU A 402 4.42 1.55 18.58
C LEU A 402 3.89 0.12 18.57
N SER A 403 2.60 -0.10 18.87
CA SER A 403 2.01 -1.45 18.83
C SER A 403 1.83 -2.02 17.43
N HIS A 404 1.80 -1.16 16.41
CA HIS A 404 1.62 -1.55 15.01
C HIS A 404 2.91 -1.53 14.17
N LYS A 405 4.04 -1.09 14.75
CA LYS A 405 5.30 -0.80 14.05
C LYS A 405 5.74 -1.90 13.06
N ASP A 406 5.67 -3.16 13.47
CA ASP A 406 6.12 -4.30 12.67
C ASP A 406 5.09 -4.77 11.62
N SER A 407 3.88 -4.20 11.64
CA SER A 407 2.77 -4.52 10.73
C SER A 407 2.48 -3.44 9.68
N LEU A 408 3.16 -2.28 9.74
CA LEU A 408 2.87 -1.13 8.87
C LEU A 408 3.19 -1.35 7.37
N GLY A 409 3.87 -2.45 7.03
CA GLY A 409 4.21 -2.78 5.66
C GLY A 409 5.29 -1.87 5.06
N VAL A 410 5.16 -1.56 3.77
CA VAL A 410 6.21 -0.86 3.00
C VAL A 410 5.97 0.63 2.80
N ALA A 411 4.72 1.09 2.95
CA ALA A 411 4.34 2.49 2.80
C ALA A 411 3.10 2.80 3.66
N PHE A 412 2.93 4.07 4.02
CA PHE A 412 1.85 4.53 4.89
C PHE A 412 1.08 5.69 4.25
N LEU A 413 -0.25 5.59 4.21
CA LEU A 413 -1.13 6.69 3.83
C LEU A 413 -1.65 7.37 5.10
N PRO A 414 -1.15 8.57 5.46
CA PRO A 414 -1.58 9.27 6.68
C PRO A 414 -2.98 9.87 6.53
N SER A 415 -3.48 10.49 7.61
CA SER A 415 -4.70 11.32 7.62
C SER A 415 -4.71 12.38 6.51
N TYR A 416 -5.90 12.89 6.17
CA TYR A 416 -6.07 14.08 5.33
C TYR A 416 -5.74 15.39 6.08
N ASN A 417 -5.76 15.39 7.42
CA ASN A 417 -5.60 16.60 8.23
C ASN A 417 -4.13 16.98 8.44
N ASP A 418 -3.78 18.24 8.18
CA ASP A 418 -2.41 18.75 8.26
C ASP A 418 -1.74 18.56 9.63
N ASN A 419 -2.45 18.85 10.72
CA ASN A 419 -1.90 18.72 12.08
C ASN A 419 -1.64 17.25 12.42
N VAL A 420 -2.52 16.37 11.94
CA VAL A 420 -2.42 14.92 12.14
C VAL A 420 -1.29 14.32 11.31
N CYS A 421 -1.15 14.75 10.05
CA CYS A 421 0.00 14.42 9.21
C CYS A 421 1.32 14.82 9.87
N TYR A 422 1.42 16.07 10.34
CA TYR A 422 2.64 16.58 10.98
C TYR A 422 2.99 15.76 12.23
N GLY A 423 1.98 15.48 13.07
CA GLY A 423 2.13 14.65 14.25
C GLY A 423 2.56 13.22 13.94
N THR A 424 1.98 12.61 12.90
CA THR A 424 2.33 11.25 12.43
C THR A 424 3.78 11.19 11.98
N ILE A 425 4.24 12.15 11.17
CA ILE A 425 5.64 12.21 10.72
C ILE A 425 6.60 12.30 11.92
N LYS A 426 6.25 13.10 12.93
CA LYS A 426 7.04 13.22 14.15
C LYS A 426 7.13 11.90 14.90
N ASP A 427 6.00 11.23 15.11
CA ASP A 427 5.96 9.94 15.80
C ASP A 427 6.70 8.85 15.01
N PHE A 428 6.62 8.84 13.67
CA PHE A 428 7.39 7.93 12.81
C PHE A 428 8.90 8.12 13.02
N ARG A 429 9.37 9.37 13.00
CA ARG A 429 10.79 9.70 13.25
C ARG A 429 11.24 9.26 14.64
N ASP A 430 10.44 9.55 15.67
CA ASP A 430 10.75 9.18 17.05
C ASP A 430 10.78 7.65 17.25
N LEU A 431 9.92 6.90 16.55
CA LEU A 431 9.86 5.44 16.57
C LEU A 431 10.90 4.77 15.65
N GLY A 432 11.65 5.55 14.85
CA GLY A 432 12.58 5.03 13.85
C GLY A 432 11.91 4.32 12.68
N ILE A 433 10.64 4.63 12.40
CA ILE A 433 9.89 4.14 11.23
C ILE A 433 10.29 4.98 10.03
N LYS A 434 10.80 4.34 8.97
CA LYS A 434 11.38 5.02 7.79
C LYS A 434 10.56 4.90 6.51
N ILE A 435 9.43 4.18 6.53
CA ILE A 435 8.62 3.93 5.34
C ILE A 435 8.06 5.24 4.74
N PRO A 436 7.86 5.33 3.42
CA PRO A 436 7.33 6.53 2.79
C PRO A 436 5.91 6.86 3.26
N LEU A 437 5.64 8.14 3.48
CA LEU A 437 4.30 8.68 3.74
C LEU A 437 3.73 9.28 2.46
N ILE A 438 2.63 8.71 1.98
CA ILE A 438 1.97 9.12 0.73
C ILE A 438 0.63 9.74 1.08
N SER A 439 0.58 11.06 1.21
CA SER A 439 -0.65 11.76 1.56
C SER A 439 -1.53 12.03 0.33
N ASP A 440 -2.82 11.90 0.55
CA ASP A 440 -3.86 12.34 -0.37
C ASP A 440 -4.11 13.85 -0.25
N GLU A 441 -4.25 14.42 0.97
CA GLU A 441 -4.75 15.79 1.14
C GLU A 441 -4.01 16.71 2.12
N CYS A 442 -2.91 16.30 2.74
CA CYS A 442 -2.17 17.19 3.65
C CYS A 442 -1.54 18.34 2.86
N THR A 443 -2.18 19.50 2.93
CA THR A 443 -2.16 20.63 1.99
C THR A 443 -1.40 21.85 2.53
N SER A 444 -0.88 21.78 3.76
CA SER A 444 0.01 22.81 4.31
C SER A 444 1.25 23.03 3.44
N GLU A 445 1.67 24.29 3.27
CA GLU A 445 2.88 24.64 2.52
C GLU A 445 4.16 24.08 3.17
N LEU A 446 4.11 23.79 4.47
CA LEU A 446 5.22 23.18 5.22
C LEU A 446 5.73 21.88 4.55
N PHE A 447 4.81 21.04 4.08
CA PHE A 447 5.16 19.75 3.52
C PHE A 447 5.77 19.81 2.11
N THR A 448 5.75 20.97 1.43
CA THR A 448 6.34 21.16 0.10
C THR A 448 7.86 20.92 0.12
N ASN A 449 8.52 21.18 1.27
CA ASN A 449 9.96 21.11 1.42
C ASN A 449 10.47 19.65 1.53
N LYS A 450 10.97 19.12 0.40
CA LYS A 450 11.54 17.77 0.30
C LYS A 450 12.78 17.53 1.15
N THR A 451 13.52 18.58 1.53
CA THR A 451 14.70 18.44 2.39
C THR A 451 14.29 18.32 3.86
N ALA A 452 13.24 19.02 4.28
CA ALA A 452 12.70 18.93 5.64
C ALA A 452 11.86 17.65 5.86
N TYR A 453 11.19 17.17 4.80
CA TYR A 453 10.32 15.98 4.81
C TYR A 453 10.65 15.03 3.65
N PRO A 454 11.84 14.42 3.63
CA PRO A 454 12.27 13.55 2.54
C PRO A 454 11.37 12.32 2.35
N GLU A 455 10.83 11.76 3.42
CA GLU A 455 9.96 10.58 3.45
C GLU A 455 8.53 10.84 2.97
N PHE A 456 8.15 12.11 2.79
CA PHE A 456 6.78 12.52 2.51
C PHE A 456 6.58 12.91 1.04
N VAL A 457 5.46 12.47 0.47
CA VAL A 457 4.94 12.96 -0.81
C VAL A 457 3.43 13.13 -0.73
N ARG A 458 2.86 13.98 -1.59
CA ARG A 458 1.40 14.17 -1.68
C ARG A 458 0.87 14.30 -3.09
N ILE A 459 -0.36 13.87 -3.27
CA ILE A 459 -1.09 13.94 -4.55
C ILE A 459 -1.73 15.31 -4.78
N MET A 460 -2.13 16.00 -3.71
CA MET A 460 -2.70 17.34 -3.82
C MET A 460 -1.65 18.45 -3.81
N LYS A 461 -2.00 19.58 -4.42
CA LYS A 461 -1.23 20.83 -4.34
C LYS A 461 -1.53 21.55 -3.04
N SER A 462 -0.57 22.34 -2.54
CA SER A 462 -0.76 23.12 -1.33
C SER A 462 -1.94 24.08 -1.40
N PHE A 463 -2.43 24.52 -0.26
CA PHE A 463 -3.37 25.63 -0.21
C PHE A 463 -2.76 26.97 -0.65
N ALA A 464 -1.43 27.13 -0.55
CA ALA A 464 -0.76 28.28 -1.15
C ALA A 464 -0.96 28.31 -2.68
N PHE A 465 -0.87 27.15 -3.35
CA PHE A 465 -1.17 27.04 -4.76
C PHE A 465 -2.62 27.45 -5.08
N HIS A 466 -3.59 26.95 -4.32
CA HIS A 466 -5.01 27.33 -4.49
C HIS A 466 -5.23 28.83 -4.27
N SER A 467 -4.59 29.43 -3.26
CA SER A 467 -4.68 30.87 -2.99
C SER A 467 -4.13 31.72 -4.14
N ASN A 468 -3.02 31.31 -4.76
CA ASN A 468 -2.47 32.00 -5.93
C ASN A 468 -3.45 31.98 -7.11
N MET A 469 -4.15 30.86 -7.28
CA MET A 469 -5.12 30.70 -8.37
C MET A 469 -6.34 31.60 -8.25
N LEU A 470 -6.80 31.88 -7.03
CA LEU A 470 -7.88 32.84 -6.82
C LEU A 470 -7.50 34.22 -7.38
N ALA A 471 -6.26 34.67 -7.13
CA ALA A 471 -5.77 35.94 -7.68
C ALA A 471 -5.65 35.91 -9.22
N TYR A 472 -5.18 34.80 -9.80
CA TYR A 472 -5.14 34.65 -11.27
C TYR A 472 -6.54 34.67 -11.89
N LEU A 473 -7.52 34.02 -11.25
CA LEU A 473 -8.91 34.01 -11.69
C LEU A 473 -9.51 35.42 -11.71
N MET A 474 -9.24 36.23 -10.67
CA MET A 474 -9.65 37.64 -10.64
C MET A 474 -9.08 38.44 -11.81
N SER A 475 -7.80 38.19 -12.15
CA SER A 475 -7.17 38.88 -13.28
C SER A 475 -7.82 38.54 -14.62
N ILE A 476 -8.34 37.32 -14.81
CA ILE A 476 -9.06 36.93 -16.03
C ILE A 476 -10.36 37.70 -16.19
N PHE A 477 -11.10 37.87 -15.09
CA PHE A 477 -12.32 38.68 -15.09
C PHE A 477 -12.06 40.18 -15.03
N SER A 478 -10.79 40.61 -15.13
CA SER A 478 -10.38 42.02 -15.05
C SER A 478 -10.79 42.71 -13.75
N TRP A 479 -10.96 41.95 -12.67
CA TRP A 479 -11.18 42.50 -11.33
C TRP A 479 -9.85 42.94 -10.71
N LYS A 480 -9.86 44.13 -10.10
CA LYS A 480 -8.75 44.89 -9.52
C LYS A 480 -8.95 45.25 -8.06
N CYS A 481 -10.10 44.95 -7.46
CA CYS A 481 -10.32 45.04 -6.02
C CYS A 481 -10.69 43.68 -5.40
N ALA A 482 -10.28 43.44 -4.16
CA ALA A 482 -10.69 42.29 -3.36
C ALA A 482 -10.92 42.70 -1.89
N VAL A 483 -11.97 42.17 -1.27
CA VAL A 483 -12.09 42.06 0.19
C VAL A 483 -11.53 40.71 0.59
N VAL A 484 -10.63 40.68 1.58
CA VAL A 484 -10.02 39.43 2.05
C VAL A 484 -10.25 39.27 3.53
N PHE A 485 -10.67 38.08 3.93
CA PHE A 485 -10.69 37.65 5.33
C PHE A 485 -9.83 36.39 5.46
N TYR A 486 -8.98 36.33 6.47
CA TYR A 486 -8.16 35.15 6.76
C TYR A 486 -8.14 34.87 8.26
N GLU A 487 -7.90 33.62 8.63
CA GLU A 487 -7.86 33.23 10.04
C GLU A 487 -6.46 33.36 10.65
N ASN A 488 -6.41 33.64 11.95
CA ASN A 488 -5.17 33.67 12.71
C ASN A 488 -4.68 32.24 13.04
N SER A 489 -4.37 31.48 12.00
CA SER A 489 -3.76 30.15 12.06
C SER A 489 -2.64 30.07 11.03
N THR A 490 -1.75 29.08 11.15
CA THR A 490 -0.72 28.83 10.12
C THR A 490 -1.35 28.67 8.74
N PHE A 491 -2.48 27.96 8.66
CA PHE A 491 -3.23 27.74 7.43
C PHE A 491 -3.71 29.08 6.80
N GLY A 492 -4.42 29.92 7.55
CA GLY A 492 -4.95 31.19 7.04
C GLY A 492 -3.86 32.20 6.68
N LEU A 493 -2.79 32.26 7.50
CA LEU A 493 -1.65 33.15 7.27
C LEU A 493 -0.88 32.79 6.00
N ASP A 494 -0.63 31.50 5.76
CA ASP A 494 0.09 31.04 4.57
C ASP A 494 -0.72 31.31 3.30
N MET A 495 -2.02 31.04 3.30
CA MET A 495 -2.89 31.36 2.17
C MET A 495 -2.94 32.86 1.89
N TYR A 496 -3.12 33.69 2.92
CA TYR A 496 -3.18 35.15 2.77
C TYR A 496 -1.88 35.71 2.20
N LYS A 497 -0.73 35.29 2.72
CA LYS A 497 0.58 35.74 2.26
C LYS A 497 0.78 35.44 0.77
N ASN A 498 0.42 34.23 0.33
CA ASN A 498 0.56 33.81 -1.05
C ASN A 498 -0.40 34.56 -1.98
N PHE A 499 -1.69 34.61 -1.62
CA PHE A 499 -2.69 35.41 -2.34
C PHE A 499 -2.25 36.88 -2.46
N TYR A 500 -1.82 37.51 -1.37
CA TYR A 500 -1.38 38.92 -1.33
C TYR A 500 -0.22 39.19 -2.31
N ASN A 501 0.80 38.32 -2.33
CA ASN A 501 1.96 38.48 -3.19
C ASN A 501 1.58 38.41 -4.68
N VAL A 502 0.72 37.47 -5.04
CA VAL A 502 0.23 37.33 -6.42
C VAL A 502 -0.71 38.48 -6.78
N ALA A 503 -1.67 38.82 -5.91
CA ALA A 503 -2.59 39.93 -6.08
C ALA A 503 -1.84 41.24 -6.32
N LYS A 504 -0.82 41.54 -5.52
CA LYS A 504 0.06 42.72 -5.68
C LYS A 504 0.72 42.74 -7.06
N THR A 505 1.22 41.61 -7.53
CA THR A 505 1.88 41.47 -8.84
C THR A 505 0.91 41.69 -10.00
N LEU A 506 -0.35 41.25 -9.85
CA LEU A 506 -1.42 41.40 -10.84
C LEU A 506 -2.14 42.77 -10.78
N GLY A 507 -1.73 43.64 -9.86
CA GLY A 507 -2.36 44.95 -9.64
C GLY A 507 -3.75 44.86 -9.01
N ILE A 508 -4.03 43.80 -8.25
CA ILE A 508 -5.27 43.63 -7.48
C ILE A 508 -5.05 44.24 -6.09
N LYS A 509 -5.89 45.22 -5.73
CA LYS A 509 -5.85 45.90 -4.44
C LYS A 509 -6.74 45.20 -3.42
N ILE A 510 -6.18 44.82 -2.28
CA ILE A 510 -6.98 44.43 -1.11
C ILE A 510 -7.49 45.70 -0.44
N VAL A 511 -8.82 45.88 -0.39
CA VAL A 511 -9.43 47.17 -0.09
C VAL A 511 -9.92 47.33 1.35
N ASN A 512 -10.20 46.24 2.07
CA ASN A 512 -10.50 46.31 3.50
C ASN A 512 -9.21 46.53 4.31
N ASP A 513 -9.30 47.23 5.43
CA ASP A 513 -8.15 47.65 6.23
C ASP A 513 -7.39 46.42 6.76
N GLU A 514 -6.05 46.52 6.83
CA GLU A 514 -5.20 45.39 7.20
C GLU A 514 -5.47 44.85 8.60
N ASP A 515 -5.72 45.74 9.56
CA ASP A 515 -6.11 45.40 10.94
C ASP A 515 -7.51 44.75 11.03
N LYS A 516 -8.27 44.76 9.93
CA LYS A 516 -9.65 44.26 9.84
C LYS A 516 -9.82 43.06 8.91
N ARG A 517 -8.73 42.40 8.51
CA ARG A 517 -8.74 41.19 7.65
C ARG A 517 -8.73 39.90 8.46
N MET A 518 -8.12 39.91 9.64
CA MET A 518 -7.85 38.69 10.41
C MET A 518 -9.00 38.33 11.35
N LEU A 519 -9.45 37.08 11.29
CA LEU A 519 -10.49 36.52 12.16
C LEU A 519 -9.93 35.46 13.11
N ASN A 520 -10.64 35.20 14.21
CA ASN A 520 -10.32 34.10 15.12
C ASN A 520 -10.61 32.74 14.45
N PRO A 521 -9.75 31.71 14.57
CA PRO A 521 -10.04 30.37 14.05
C PRO A 521 -11.32 29.72 14.62
N LEU A 522 -11.78 30.18 15.79
CA LEU A 522 -13.04 29.77 16.42
C LEU A 522 -14.15 30.81 16.22
N TYR A 523 -14.06 31.64 15.17
CA TYR A 523 -15.03 32.69 14.90
C TYR A 523 -16.44 32.12 14.74
N SER A 524 -17.35 32.64 15.56
CA SER A 524 -18.70 32.12 15.78
C SER A 524 -19.69 33.26 16.04
N PRO A 525 -21.01 32.99 16.04
CA PRO A 525 -22.04 34.01 16.33
C PRO A 525 -21.83 34.78 17.64
N GLN A 526 -21.28 34.13 18.66
CA GLN A 526 -20.98 34.77 19.95
C GLN A 526 -19.91 35.86 19.84
N LEU A 527 -19.09 35.82 18.79
CA LEU A 527 -18.02 36.78 18.53
C LEU A 527 -18.42 37.88 17.54
N TYR A 528 -19.63 37.86 16.97
CA TYR A 528 -20.05 38.85 15.96
C TYR A 528 -19.88 40.30 16.42
N GLY A 529 -20.21 40.60 17.68
CA GLY A 529 -20.03 41.95 18.25
C GLY A 529 -18.59 42.46 18.15
N ASN A 530 -17.60 41.58 18.28
CA ASN A 530 -16.17 41.92 18.23
C ASN A 530 -15.68 42.20 16.80
N TYR A 531 -16.39 41.69 15.78
CA TYR A 531 -15.99 41.77 14.37
C TYR A 531 -16.95 42.60 13.50
N SER A 532 -17.99 43.23 14.08
CA SER A 532 -18.95 44.07 13.34
C SER A 532 -18.28 45.21 12.57
N ASN A 533 -17.28 45.87 13.18
CA ASN A 533 -16.51 46.91 12.50
C ASN A 533 -15.63 46.36 11.35
N TYR A 534 -15.26 45.08 11.37
CA TYR A 534 -14.51 44.42 10.28
C TYR A 534 -15.42 44.27 9.06
N MET A 535 -16.65 43.77 9.29
CA MET A 535 -17.66 43.62 8.23
C MET A 535 -18.09 44.96 7.66
N LYS A 536 -18.36 45.96 8.52
CA LYS A 536 -18.71 47.32 8.07
C LYS A 536 -17.59 47.96 7.25
N ASN A 537 -16.32 47.76 7.63
CA ASN A 537 -15.20 48.23 6.84
C ASN A 537 -15.18 47.57 5.45
N ALA A 538 -15.31 46.24 5.37
CA ALA A 538 -15.39 45.53 4.09
C ALA A 538 -16.55 46.02 3.21
N ILE A 539 -17.74 46.20 3.80
CA ILE A 539 -18.95 46.70 3.13
C ILE A 539 -18.73 48.11 2.56
N ALA A 540 -18.09 49.00 3.32
CA ALA A 540 -17.85 50.40 2.94
C ALA A 540 -16.90 50.56 1.75
N THR A 541 -16.07 49.55 1.45
CA THR A 541 -15.14 49.59 0.31
C THR A 541 -15.82 49.59 -1.06
N GLN A 542 -17.12 49.24 -1.11
CA GLN A 542 -17.89 49.00 -2.33
C GLN A 542 -17.32 47.90 -3.25
N CYS A 543 -16.30 47.15 -2.85
CA CYS A 543 -15.82 46.04 -3.66
C CYS A 543 -16.78 44.84 -3.55
N LYS A 544 -17.11 44.19 -4.67
CA LYS A 544 -17.96 43.01 -4.73
C LYS A 544 -17.20 41.71 -4.45
N ILE A 545 -15.92 41.65 -4.82
CA ILE A 545 -15.18 40.39 -4.81
C ILE A 545 -14.67 40.11 -3.40
N VAL A 546 -15.08 38.98 -2.82
CA VAL A 546 -14.67 38.54 -1.48
C VAL A 546 -13.91 37.22 -1.59
N VAL A 547 -12.75 37.17 -0.95
CA VAL A 547 -11.90 35.99 -0.90
C VAL A 547 -11.75 35.54 0.56
N PRO A 548 -12.59 34.60 1.03
CA PRO A 548 -12.45 34.05 2.37
C PRO A 548 -11.40 32.93 2.40
N LEU A 549 -10.32 33.16 3.15
CA LEU A 549 -9.21 32.24 3.39
C LEU A 549 -9.32 31.70 4.82
N LEU A 550 -10.42 30.99 5.07
CA LEU A 550 -10.89 30.54 6.39
C LEU A 550 -11.26 29.06 6.32
N GLU A 551 -11.09 28.33 7.41
CA GLU A 551 -11.69 27.00 7.56
C GLU A 551 -13.24 27.03 7.40
N PRO A 552 -13.89 25.90 7.07
CA PRO A 552 -15.32 25.89 6.73
C PRO A 552 -16.23 26.54 7.77
N THR A 553 -16.08 26.21 9.06
CA THR A 553 -16.97 26.74 10.12
C THR A 553 -16.86 28.27 10.26
N PRO A 554 -15.66 28.87 10.45
CA PRO A 554 -15.49 30.33 10.43
C PRO A 554 -16.00 30.98 9.13
N MET A 555 -15.83 30.32 7.99
CA MET A 555 -16.32 30.81 6.70
C MET A 555 -17.85 30.93 6.66
N PHE A 556 -18.60 29.95 7.17
CA PHE A 556 -20.06 30.03 7.25
C PHE A 556 -20.53 31.15 8.18
N ASN A 557 -19.84 31.33 9.30
CA ASN A 557 -20.13 32.41 10.24
C ASN A 557 -19.81 33.79 9.64
N LEU A 558 -18.81 33.89 8.77
CA LEU A 558 -18.52 35.12 8.03
C LEU A 558 -19.69 35.49 7.12
N PHE A 559 -20.23 34.53 6.37
CA PHE A 559 -21.41 34.77 5.53
C PHE A 559 -22.62 35.16 6.37
N GLY A 560 -22.86 34.48 7.50
CA GLY A 560 -23.91 34.83 8.43
C GLY A 560 -23.80 36.28 8.94
N GLN A 561 -22.61 36.70 9.36
CA GLN A 561 -22.43 38.08 9.82
C GLN A 561 -22.53 39.11 8.70
N LEU A 562 -21.97 38.85 7.51
CA LEU A 562 -22.12 39.74 6.36
C LEU A 562 -23.61 39.95 6.02
N TYR A 563 -24.40 38.88 6.09
CA TYR A 563 -25.84 38.97 5.91
C TYR A 563 -26.51 39.85 6.96
N ASP A 564 -26.16 39.68 8.24
CA ASP A 564 -26.70 40.48 9.34
C ASP A 564 -26.32 41.97 9.23
N GLU A 565 -25.17 42.26 8.63
CA GLU A 565 -24.71 43.61 8.31
C GLU A 565 -25.30 44.18 7.00
N GLY A 566 -26.26 43.48 6.41
CA GLY A 566 -27.08 43.97 5.29
C GLY A 566 -26.56 43.61 3.90
N ILE A 567 -25.60 42.68 3.78
CA ILE A 567 -25.24 42.08 2.48
C ILE A 567 -26.36 41.13 2.05
N ARG A 568 -26.74 41.22 0.78
CA ARG A 568 -27.74 40.33 0.16
C ARG A 568 -27.15 39.68 -1.09
N ARG A 569 -27.90 38.79 -1.72
CA ARG A 569 -27.54 38.23 -3.03
C ARG A 569 -27.14 39.35 -4.01
N ASN A 570 -26.08 39.14 -4.79
CA ASN A 570 -25.50 40.09 -5.76
C ASN A 570 -24.78 41.34 -5.18
N ASP A 571 -24.76 41.52 -3.85
CA ASP A 571 -23.89 42.51 -3.24
C ASP A 571 -22.42 42.11 -3.24
N MET A 572 -22.16 40.82 -3.08
CA MET A 572 -20.81 40.25 -3.05
C MET A 572 -20.76 38.96 -3.87
N ILE A 573 -19.58 38.65 -4.37
CA ILE A 573 -19.24 37.43 -5.12
C ILE A 573 -18.09 36.78 -4.38
N PHE A 574 -18.26 35.52 -4.00
CA PHE A 574 -17.25 34.80 -3.24
C PHE A 574 -16.38 33.93 -4.16
N LEU A 575 -15.06 34.01 -3.96
CA LEU A 575 -14.08 33.13 -4.60
C LEU A 575 -13.51 32.20 -3.54
N LEU A 576 -13.87 30.93 -3.64
CA LEU A 576 -13.65 29.91 -2.62
C LEU A 576 -12.57 28.94 -3.07
N TYR A 577 -11.79 28.44 -2.11
CA TYR A 577 -10.71 27.48 -2.36
C TYR A 577 -11.09 26.01 -2.07
N LEU A 578 -12.30 25.76 -1.57
CA LEU A 578 -12.83 24.44 -1.30
C LEU A 578 -14.36 24.40 -1.52
N PRO A 579 -14.93 23.26 -1.94
CA PRO A 579 -16.36 23.10 -2.14
C PRO A 579 -17.07 23.00 -0.79
N ILE A 580 -17.84 24.04 -0.44
CA ILE A 580 -18.48 24.14 0.88
C ILE A 580 -19.92 23.63 0.91
N ALA A 581 -20.58 23.44 -0.25
CA ALA A 581 -21.95 22.96 -0.36
C ALA A 581 -22.25 21.69 0.48
N GLY A 582 -21.40 20.67 0.38
CA GLY A 582 -21.59 19.40 1.08
C GLY A 582 -21.39 19.51 2.59
N TYR A 583 -20.40 20.30 3.03
CA TYR A 583 -20.15 20.59 4.44
C TYR A 583 -21.29 21.38 5.06
N PHE A 584 -21.81 22.35 4.29
CA PHE A 584 -22.85 23.27 4.70
C PHE A 584 -24.17 22.56 5.07
N GLU A 585 -24.66 21.67 4.20
CA GLU A 585 -25.95 21.00 4.43
C GLU A 585 -25.87 20.03 5.63
N ASN A 586 -24.76 19.31 5.76
CA ASN A 586 -24.57 18.27 6.77
C ASN A 586 -24.06 18.79 8.13
N SER A 587 -23.58 20.03 8.21
CA SER A 587 -23.03 20.56 9.45
C SER A 587 -24.12 20.74 10.51
N GLN A 588 -23.91 20.11 11.67
CA GLN A 588 -24.69 20.31 12.89
C GLN A 588 -24.22 21.53 13.69
N ALA A 589 -23.02 22.05 13.39
CA ALA A 589 -22.44 23.20 14.08
C ALA A 589 -23.04 24.54 13.61
N ILE A 590 -23.88 24.53 12.58
CA ILE A 590 -24.47 25.73 11.96
C ILE A 590 -25.98 25.72 12.22
N THR A 591 -26.50 26.84 12.72
CA THR A 591 -27.94 27.01 12.99
C THR A 591 -28.75 27.06 11.69
N ALA A 592 -30.04 26.70 11.75
CA ALA A 592 -30.94 26.78 10.60
C ALA A 592 -31.02 28.21 10.02
N ASP A 593 -30.99 29.23 10.88
CA ASP A 593 -30.95 30.64 10.49
C ASP A 593 -29.69 30.98 9.68
N THR A 594 -28.50 30.62 10.18
CA THR A 594 -27.24 30.80 9.42
C THR A 594 -27.29 30.05 8.09
N LYS A 595 -27.95 28.87 8.04
CA LYS A 595 -28.14 28.15 6.78
C LYS A 595 -28.93 28.97 5.76
N THR A 596 -30.06 29.55 6.14
CA THR A 596 -30.84 30.41 5.23
C THR A 596 -30.01 31.60 4.72
N LYS A 597 -29.23 32.23 5.60
CA LYS A 597 -28.36 33.38 5.25
C LYS A 597 -27.27 32.99 4.25
N VAL A 598 -26.58 31.87 4.49
CA VAL A 598 -25.55 31.34 3.59
C VAL A 598 -26.16 30.95 2.25
N LYS A 599 -27.37 30.35 2.23
CA LYS A 599 -28.11 30.01 1.01
C LYS A 599 -28.42 31.20 0.12
N GLU A 600 -28.55 32.40 0.68
CA GLU A 600 -28.71 33.58 -0.15
C GLU A 600 -27.38 34.05 -0.74
N LEU A 601 -26.33 34.10 0.09
CA LEU A 601 -25.05 34.70 -0.28
C LEU A 601 -24.18 33.82 -1.17
N LEU A 602 -24.26 32.50 -1.01
CA LEU A 602 -23.38 31.57 -1.71
C LEU A 602 -23.75 31.40 -3.19
N PHE A 603 -25.00 31.68 -3.57
CA PHE A 603 -25.46 31.50 -4.94
C PHE A 603 -24.61 32.28 -5.95
N GLY A 604 -24.12 31.59 -6.97
CA GLY A 604 -23.32 32.19 -8.05
C GLY A 604 -21.86 32.44 -7.68
N SER A 605 -21.41 31.94 -6.53
CA SER A 605 -19.99 31.96 -6.14
C SER A 605 -19.17 30.97 -6.99
N LEU A 606 -17.85 31.18 -7.01
CA LEU A 606 -16.92 30.29 -7.69
C LEU A 606 -16.05 29.55 -6.67
N VAL A 607 -15.88 28.26 -6.90
CA VAL A 607 -15.03 27.36 -6.11
C VAL A 607 -13.90 26.86 -7.00
N LEU A 608 -12.69 26.86 -6.47
CA LEU A 608 -11.53 26.19 -7.04
C LEU A 608 -11.20 24.96 -6.21
N TRP A 609 -11.23 23.78 -6.81
CA TRP A 609 -10.85 22.54 -6.13
C TRP A 609 -10.15 21.58 -7.07
N GLN A 610 -9.37 20.66 -6.53
CA GLN A 610 -8.73 19.59 -7.31
C GLN A 610 -9.78 18.84 -8.14
N SER A 611 -9.54 18.70 -9.44
CA SER A 611 -10.42 17.90 -10.29
C SER A 611 -10.27 16.42 -9.98
N GLU A 612 -11.41 15.73 -9.92
CA GLU A 612 -11.51 14.30 -9.67
C GLU A 612 -12.22 13.58 -10.82
N TRP A 613 -11.97 12.27 -10.94
CA TRP A 613 -12.61 11.39 -11.92
C TRP A 613 -12.57 11.93 -13.36
N LEU A 614 -11.40 12.43 -13.76
CA LEU A 614 -11.19 13.14 -15.01
C LEU A 614 -11.26 12.23 -16.25
N GLY A 615 -11.97 12.72 -17.26
CA GLY A 615 -12.04 12.10 -18.59
C GLY A 615 -12.76 10.75 -18.62
N SER A 616 -12.66 10.06 -19.75
CA SER A 616 -13.27 8.73 -19.94
C SER A 616 -12.68 7.69 -18.99
N TYR A 617 -11.39 7.79 -18.68
CA TYR A 617 -10.73 6.89 -17.74
C TYR A 617 -11.26 7.06 -16.31
N GLY A 618 -11.31 8.29 -15.78
CA GLY A 618 -11.89 8.56 -14.47
C GLY A 618 -13.36 8.15 -14.36
N ALA A 619 -14.16 8.41 -15.40
CA ALA A 619 -15.55 7.96 -15.48
C ALA A 619 -15.69 6.41 -15.45
N SER A 620 -14.78 5.70 -16.13
CA SER A 620 -14.76 4.23 -16.09
C SER A 620 -14.34 3.68 -14.72
N LEU A 621 -13.39 4.34 -14.04
CA LEU A 621 -12.94 3.96 -12.71
C LEU A 621 -14.04 4.12 -11.67
N ILE A 622 -14.74 5.25 -11.64
CA ILE A 622 -15.84 5.45 -10.68
C ILE A 622 -16.98 4.47 -10.95
N ALA A 623 -17.31 4.17 -12.21
CA ALA A 623 -18.30 3.15 -12.55
C ALA A 623 -17.89 1.76 -12.05
N LEU A 624 -16.62 1.39 -12.21
CA LEU A 624 -16.09 0.12 -11.69
C LEU A 624 -16.08 0.08 -10.17
N GLY A 625 -15.68 1.17 -9.51
CA GLY A 625 -15.71 1.29 -8.06
C GLY A 625 -17.12 1.14 -7.50
N ASN A 626 -18.09 1.83 -8.10
CA ASN A 626 -19.50 1.69 -7.73
C ASN A 626 -20.00 0.25 -7.86
N LYS A 627 -19.54 -0.47 -8.89
CA LYS A 627 -19.84 -1.91 -9.06
C LYS A 627 -19.21 -2.78 -7.97
N PHE A 628 -17.99 -2.48 -7.53
CA PHE A 628 -17.31 -3.26 -6.48
C PHE A 628 -17.92 -3.09 -5.09
N TYR A 629 -18.45 -1.92 -4.78
CA TYR A 629 -18.97 -1.61 -3.44
C TYR A 629 -20.50 -1.65 -3.34
N GLY A 630 -21.22 -1.61 -4.47
CA GLY A 630 -22.69 -1.57 -4.47
C GLY A 630 -23.28 -0.22 -4.03
N PHE A 631 -22.45 0.81 -3.87
CA PHE A 631 -22.84 2.18 -3.57
C PHE A 631 -21.97 3.17 -4.35
N TYR A 632 -22.40 4.44 -4.41
CA TYR A 632 -21.68 5.49 -5.12
C TYR A 632 -20.43 5.93 -4.34
N LEU A 633 -19.24 5.78 -4.95
CA LEU A 633 -18.00 6.33 -4.42
C LEU A 633 -18.06 7.86 -4.42
N TYR A 634 -17.82 8.45 -3.25
CA TYR A 634 -18.04 9.86 -3.00
C TYR A 634 -16.93 10.75 -3.62
N TYR A 635 -17.27 12.01 -3.88
CA TYR A 635 -16.30 13.05 -4.24
C TYR A 635 -15.32 13.27 -3.08
N GLY A 636 -14.01 13.25 -3.31
CA GLY A 636 -12.96 13.23 -2.29
C GLY A 636 -12.29 11.86 -2.12
N THR A 637 -12.80 10.79 -2.73
CA THR A 637 -12.13 9.47 -2.69
C THR A 637 -11.07 9.32 -3.79
N CYS A 638 -11.04 10.19 -4.79
CA CYS A 638 -10.05 10.11 -5.86
C CYS A 638 -8.60 10.41 -5.38
N PRO A 639 -8.34 11.43 -4.55
CA PRO A 639 -6.99 11.67 -4.01
C PRO A 639 -6.38 10.46 -3.29
N SER A 640 -7.17 9.74 -2.49
CA SER A 640 -6.71 8.54 -1.76
C SER A 640 -6.48 7.35 -2.69
N PHE A 641 -7.29 7.20 -3.74
CA PHE A 641 -7.05 6.24 -4.82
C PHE A 641 -5.70 6.50 -5.50
N ASP A 642 -5.46 7.74 -5.93
CA ASP A 642 -4.22 8.12 -6.61
C ASP A 642 -2.99 8.00 -5.69
N ALA A 643 -3.13 8.28 -4.39
CA ALA A 643 -2.06 8.10 -3.40
C ALA A 643 -1.68 6.62 -3.26
N MET A 644 -2.66 5.73 -3.13
CA MET A 644 -2.41 4.30 -3.06
C MET A 644 -1.80 3.78 -4.37
N MET A 645 -2.35 4.18 -5.52
CA MET A 645 -1.79 3.81 -6.83
C MET A 645 -0.37 4.32 -7.02
N LEU A 646 -0.02 5.51 -6.50
CA LEU A 646 1.35 6.02 -6.54
C LEU A 646 2.32 5.11 -5.79
N GLY A 647 1.94 4.63 -4.60
CA GLY A 647 2.72 3.64 -3.84
C GLY A 647 2.89 2.33 -4.60
N ILE A 648 1.78 1.79 -5.14
CA ILE A 648 1.78 0.53 -5.91
C ILE A 648 2.64 0.64 -7.17
N HIS A 649 2.56 1.76 -7.91
CA HIS A 649 3.40 2.00 -9.07
C HIS A 649 4.88 2.16 -8.68
N GLY A 650 5.19 2.78 -7.53
CA GLY A 650 6.55 2.86 -6.99
C GLY A 650 7.13 1.47 -6.67
N ILE A 651 6.34 0.60 -6.05
CA ILE A 651 6.68 -0.81 -5.79
C ILE A 651 6.91 -1.54 -7.12
N LYS A 652 6.00 -1.39 -8.09
CA LYS A 652 6.13 -1.98 -9.43
C LYS A 652 7.41 -1.53 -10.11
N TYR A 653 7.71 -0.23 -10.09
CA TYR A 653 8.93 0.32 -10.67
C TYR A 653 10.18 -0.34 -10.10
N LEU A 654 10.24 -0.52 -8.78
CA LEU A 654 11.36 -1.23 -8.16
C LEU A 654 11.40 -2.70 -8.54
N ILE A 655 10.27 -3.42 -8.52
CA ILE A 655 10.21 -4.82 -8.94
C ILE A 655 10.72 -4.98 -10.38
N ASP A 656 10.25 -4.14 -11.30
CA ASP A 656 10.66 -4.15 -12.71
C ASP A 656 12.15 -3.81 -12.89
N ALA A 657 12.69 -2.94 -12.03
CA ALA A 657 14.10 -2.56 -12.01
C ALA A 657 15.01 -3.51 -11.21
N GLY A 658 14.46 -4.56 -10.58
CA GLY A 658 15.21 -5.41 -9.66
C GLY A 658 15.60 -4.72 -8.34
N GLY A 659 14.96 -3.63 -7.95
CA GLY A 659 15.15 -2.95 -6.67
C GLY A 659 14.40 -3.62 -5.52
N ASP A 660 14.91 -3.47 -4.29
CA ASP A 660 14.24 -3.95 -3.09
C ASP A 660 13.09 -3.00 -2.72
N TYR A 661 11.85 -3.44 -2.91
CA TYR A 661 10.66 -2.64 -2.63
C TYR A 661 10.36 -2.47 -1.14
N GLU A 662 11.02 -3.22 -0.25
CA GLU A 662 10.93 -3.01 1.21
C GLU A 662 12.04 -2.09 1.74
N ASP A 663 13.00 -1.68 0.90
CA ASP A 663 13.96 -0.63 1.25
C ASP A 663 13.26 0.74 1.17
N PRO A 664 13.08 1.45 2.30
CA PRO A 664 12.31 2.68 2.30
C PRO A 664 12.90 3.81 1.46
N GLU A 665 14.23 3.89 1.37
CA GLU A 665 14.92 4.94 0.63
C GLU A 665 14.76 4.69 -0.88
N LEU A 666 14.99 3.46 -1.32
CA LEU A 666 14.75 3.06 -2.71
C LEU A 666 13.28 3.22 -3.10
N LEU A 667 12.33 2.86 -2.22
CA LEU A 667 10.91 2.98 -2.51
C LEU A 667 10.48 4.44 -2.64
N ASN A 668 10.95 5.31 -1.74
CA ASN A 668 10.69 6.74 -1.84
C ASN A 668 11.26 7.33 -3.14
N GLU A 669 12.46 6.92 -3.55
CA GLU A 669 13.00 7.30 -4.86
C GLU A 669 12.16 6.78 -6.03
N GLY A 670 11.71 5.52 -5.95
CA GLY A 670 10.85 4.90 -6.96
C GLY A 670 9.53 5.67 -7.11
N ILE A 671 8.86 5.96 -5.99
CA ILE A 671 7.64 6.79 -5.93
C ILE A 671 7.82 8.15 -6.63
N ARG A 672 9.00 8.77 -6.49
CA ARG A 672 9.28 10.06 -7.14
C ARG A 672 9.59 9.96 -8.63
N LYS A 673 9.99 8.78 -9.12
CA LYS A 673 10.32 8.52 -10.54
C LYS A 673 9.12 8.08 -11.36
N VAL A 674 8.05 7.59 -10.74
CA VAL A 674 6.89 7.08 -11.48
C VAL A 674 5.99 8.17 -12.04
N LYS A 675 5.36 7.85 -13.18
CA LYS A 675 4.33 8.64 -13.84
C LYS A 675 3.25 7.69 -14.35
N PHE A 676 1.99 7.94 -14.00
CA PHE A 676 0.86 7.15 -14.47
C PHE A 676 -0.39 8.02 -14.65
N ILE A 677 -1.45 7.45 -15.22
CA ILE A 677 -2.76 8.09 -15.34
C ILE A 677 -3.63 7.58 -14.19
N GLY A 678 -3.94 8.47 -13.25
CA GLY A 678 -4.84 8.24 -12.13
C GLY A 678 -6.26 8.75 -12.39
N CYS A 679 -7.11 8.75 -11.37
CA CYS A 679 -8.45 9.31 -11.44
C CYS A 679 -8.41 10.85 -11.53
N SER A 680 -7.37 11.51 -11.01
CA SER A 680 -7.17 12.97 -11.11
C SER A 680 -6.30 13.39 -12.29
N GLY A 681 -6.23 12.55 -13.33
CA GLY A 681 -5.39 12.75 -14.52
C GLY A 681 -3.96 12.23 -14.32
N THR A 682 -2.97 12.86 -14.97
CA THR A 682 -1.57 12.44 -14.82
C THR A 682 -1.07 12.65 -13.39
N VAL A 683 -0.56 11.59 -12.77
CA VAL A 683 0.06 11.60 -11.44
C VAL A 683 1.56 11.40 -11.60
N GLN A 684 2.32 12.35 -11.08
CA GLN A 684 3.78 12.35 -11.01
C GLN A 684 4.20 13.32 -9.90
N ILE A 685 5.19 12.97 -9.09
CA ILE A 685 5.73 13.89 -8.07
C ILE A 685 6.76 14.83 -8.71
N SER A 686 6.75 16.09 -8.28
CA SER A 686 7.74 17.09 -8.68
C SER A 686 9.16 16.68 -8.28
N SER A 687 10.14 16.92 -9.15
CA SER A 687 11.53 16.67 -8.83
C SER A 687 12.07 17.57 -7.71
N ASN A 688 11.45 18.74 -7.51
CA ASN A 688 11.93 19.79 -6.61
C ASN A 688 11.07 19.99 -5.36
N SER A 689 9.91 19.33 -5.25
CA SER A 689 9.02 19.42 -4.09
C SER A 689 8.39 18.07 -3.77
N ASN A 690 7.67 17.99 -2.65
CA ASN A 690 6.91 16.80 -2.28
C ASN A 690 5.52 16.73 -2.90
N GLU A 691 5.21 17.62 -3.84
CA GLU A 691 3.87 17.72 -4.43
C GLU A 691 3.81 17.05 -5.79
N LYS A 692 2.59 16.70 -6.21
CA LYS A 692 2.28 16.37 -7.61
C LYS A 692 2.78 17.49 -8.55
N SER A 693 3.45 17.14 -9.63
CA SER A 693 4.04 18.08 -10.60
C SER A 693 2.98 18.79 -11.44
N THR A 694 1.89 18.09 -11.76
CA THR A 694 0.76 18.59 -12.53
C THR A 694 -0.52 18.55 -11.70
N ALA A 695 -1.30 19.62 -11.73
CA ALA A 695 -2.64 19.63 -11.14
C ALA A 695 -3.61 20.26 -12.14
N ILE A 696 -4.75 19.59 -12.30
CA ILE A 696 -5.92 20.14 -12.97
C ILE A 696 -6.89 20.52 -11.85
N ILE A 697 -7.28 21.78 -11.82
CA ILE A 697 -8.20 22.33 -10.82
C ILE A 697 -9.51 22.63 -11.52
N SER A 698 -10.59 22.12 -10.96
CA SER A 698 -11.94 22.41 -11.39
C SER A 698 -12.32 23.81 -10.92
N ILE A 699 -12.90 24.58 -11.84
CA ILE A 699 -13.62 25.81 -11.53
C ILE A 699 -15.08 25.42 -11.50
N MET A 700 -15.70 25.57 -10.34
CA MET A 700 -17.08 25.16 -10.09
C MET A 700 -17.89 26.38 -9.69
N ASN A 701 -19.15 26.40 -10.08
CA ASN A 701 -20.10 27.44 -9.74
C ASN A 701 -21.11 26.88 -8.74
N GLU A 702 -21.25 27.54 -7.60
CA GLU A 702 -22.16 27.12 -6.53
C GLU A 702 -23.60 27.52 -6.87
N ILE A 703 -24.43 26.52 -7.17
CA ILE A 703 -25.82 26.70 -7.59
C ILE A 703 -26.72 25.91 -6.67
N TYR A 704 -27.77 26.55 -6.16
CA TYR A 704 -28.79 25.84 -5.39
C TYR A 704 -29.70 25.06 -6.33
N ASN A 705 -29.80 23.74 -6.13
CA ASN A 705 -30.70 22.90 -6.90
C ASN A 705 -32.02 22.75 -6.14
N GLU A 706 -33.05 23.47 -6.59
CA GLU A 706 -34.39 23.46 -5.98
C GLU A 706 -35.03 22.06 -5.94
N THR A 707 -34.75 21.21 -6.95
CA THR A 707 -35.30 19.84 -7.01
C THR A 707 -34.65 18.92 -5.97
N LEU A 708 -33.35 19.12 -5.73
CA LEU A 708 -32.60 18.31 -4.78
C LEU A 708 -32.62 18.89 -3.35
N GLY A 709 -32.96 20.17 -3.21
CA GLY A 709 -33.00 20.88 -1.92
C GLY A 709 -31.63 21.21 -1.35
N TYR A 710 -30.56 21.13 -2.15
CA TYR A 710 -29.18 21.40 -1.71
C TYR A 710 -28.32 22.05 -2.81
N TYR A 711 -27.19 22.62 -2.41
CA TYR A 711 -26.19 23.18 -3.32
C TYR A 711 -25.43 22.14 -4.11
N VAL A 712 -25.30 22.38 -5.41
CA VAL A 712 -24.46 21.59 -6.30
C VAL A 712 -23.27 22.43 -6.78
N ASN A 713 -22.09 21.83 -6.70
CA ASN A 713 -20.89 22.37 -7.33
C ASN A 713 -20.94 22.04 -8.82
N TYR A 714 -21.36 23.00 -9.64
CA TYR A 714 -21.50 22.78 -11.08
C TYR A 714 -20.19 23.13 -11.80
N PRO A 715 -19.47 22.17 -12.42
CA PRO A 715 -18.21 22.46 -13.09
C PRO A 715 -18.45 23.33 -14.32
N VAL A 716 -17.76 24.48 -14.37
CA VAL A 716 -17.86 25.50 -15.43
C VAL A 716 -16.55 25.67 -16.21
N GLY A 717 -15.44 25.22 -15.66
CA GLY A 717 -14.14 25.28 -16.32
C GLY A 717 -13.06 24.53 -15.56
N THR A 718 -11.85 24.63 -16.08
CA THR A 718 -10.65 24.06 -15.46
C THR A 718 -9.48 25.02 -15.57
N TYR A 719 -8.50 24.81 -14.68
CA TYR A 719 -7.18 25.40 -14.74
C TYR A 719 -6.12 24.31 -14.83
N SER A 720 -5.15 24.48 -15.72
CA SER A 720 -3.98 23.62 -15.83
C SER A 720 -2.72 24.44 -16.13
N ILE A 721 -1.67 24.24 -15.35
CA ILE A 721 -0.38 24.94 -15.51
C ILE A 721 0.25 24.66 -16.90
N GLY A 722 -0.03 23.49 -17.47
CA GLY A 722 0.54 23.06 -18.74
C GLY A 722 -0.27 23.42 -19.98
N SER A 723 -1.47 24.01 -19.83
CA SER A 723 -2.31 24.38 -20.97
C SER A 723 -2.11 25.83 -21.39
N ASN A 724 -2.32 26.11 -22.68
CA ASN A 724 -2.35 27.47 -23.23
C ASN A 724 -3.67 27.66 -24.01
N PRO A 725 -4.63 28.43 -23.50
CA PRO A 725 -4.59 29.18 -22.23
C PRO A 725 -4.63 28.28 -20.98
N PRO A 726 -4.10 28.75 -19.83
CA PRO A 726 -4.09 27.97 -18.58
C PRO A 726 -5.49 27.80 -17.98
N PHE A 727 -6.42 28.73 -18.26
CA PHE A 727 -7.82 28.64 -17.87
C PHE A 727 -8.69 28.30 -19.09
N SER A 728 -9.62 27.37 -18.92
CA SER A 728 -10.57 26.95 -19.96
C SER A 728 -11.96 26.85 -19.37
N PHE A 729 -12.89 27.67 -19.87
CA PHE A 729 -14.30 27.62 -19.48
C PHE A 729 -15.08 26.82 -20.51
N THR A 730 -15.71 25.74 -20.06
CA THR A 730 -16.51 24.84 -20.93
C THR A 730 -17.99 25.18 -20.88
N ARG A 731 -18.41 25.99 -19.90
CA ARG A 731 -19.79 26.43 -19.69
C ARG A 731 -19.82 27.87 -19.22
N ASN A 732 -20.97 28.52 -19.39
CA ASN A 732 -21.21 29.84 -18.85
C ASN A 732 -21.31 29.76 -17.31
N ILE A 733 -20.71 30.75 -16.65
CA ILE A 733 -20.85 30.95 -15.20
C ILE A 733 -22.18 31.65 -14.95
N ILE A 734 -22.95 31.16 -13.98
CA ILE A 734 -24.14 31.84 -13.48
C ILE A 734 -23.72 32.69 -12.29
N TRP A 735 -23.86 33.99 -12.43
CA TRP A 735 -23.48 34.96 -11.40
C TRP A 735 -24.63 35.18 -10.40
N PRO A 736 -24.36 35.85 -9.26
CA PRO A 736 -25.38 36.08 -8.24
C PRO A 736 -26.64 36.81 -8.73
N ASP A 737 -26.56 37.60 -9.80
CA ASP A 737 -27.70 38.27 -10.44
C ASP A 737 -28.49 37.38 -11.42
N ASN A 738 -28.18 36.09 -11.47
CA ASN A 738 -28.77 35.10 -12.38
C ASN A 738 -28.44 35.34 -13.86
N THR A 739 -27.43 36.17 -14.16
CA THR A 739 -26.93 36.39 -15.52
C THR A 739 -25.65 35.59 -15.79
N THR A 740 -25.23 35.58 -17.05
CA THR A 740 -23.96 34.98 -17.48
C THR A 740 -22.87 36.02 -17.77
N ASN A 741 -23.22 37.31 -17.68
CA ASN A 741 -22.28 38.40 -17.94
C ASN A 741 -21.38 38.60 -16.72
N VAL A 742 -20.07 38.69 -16.95
CA VAL A 742 -19.11 38.92 -15.86
C VAL A 742 -19.48 40.21 -15.13
N PRO A 743 -19.82 40.16 -13.83
CA PRO A 743 -20.22 41.34 -13.09
C PRO A 743 -19.04 42.27 -12.87
N GLY A 744 -19.32 43.58 -12.82
CA GLY A 744 -18.31 44.57 -12.45
C GLY A 744 -17.82 44.38 -11.01
N GLU A 745 -16.59 44.82 -10.72
CA GLU A 745 -15.96 44.64 -9.41
C GLU A 745 -16.55 45.53 -8.29
N LYS A 746 -17.30 46.58 -8.65
CA LYS A 746 -17.88 47.54 -7.70
C LYS A 746 -19.37 47.29 -7.49
N ARG A 747 -19.79 47.46 -6.24
CA ARG A 747 -21.19 47.53 -5.83
C ARG A 747 -21.79 48.81 -6.39
N LEU A 748 -23.07 48.73 -6.73
CA LEU A 748 -23.84 49.93 -7.04
C LEU A 748 -23.84 50.80 -5.78
N ASN A 749 -23.34 52.03 -5.89
CA ASN A 749 -23.34 52.95 -4.76
C ASN A 749 -24.81 53.28 -4.40
N PRO A 750 -25.28 52.98 -3.18
CA PRO A 750 -26.62 53.37 -2.76
C PRO A 750 -26.84 54.90 -2.83
N ASP A 751 -25.80 55.73 -2.79
CA ASP A 751 -25.93 57.19 -2.94
C ASP A 751 -26.38 57.62 -4.35
N ASN A 752 -26.25 56.76 -5.36
CA ASN A 752 -26.80 56.99 -6.70
C ASN A 752 -28.26 56.54 -6.83
N CYS A 753 -28.85 55.98 -5.78
CA CYS A 753 -30.26 55.59 -5.73
C CYS A 753 -30.99 56.48 -4.69
N PRO A 754 -31.95 57.34 -5.10
CA PRO A 754 -32.66 58.24 -4.17
C PRO A 754 -33.48 57.49 -3.10
N PHE A 755 -33.65 56.18 -3.28
CA PHE A 755 -34.26 55.28 -2.31
C PHE A 755 -33.24 54.23 -1.90
N ASN A 756 -32.66 54.37 -0.71
CA ASN A 756 -31.90 53.29 -0.11
C ASN A 756 -32.90 52.22 0.35
N LEU A 757 -33.19 51.26 -0.52
CA LEU A 757 -34.10 50.14 -0.24
C LEU A 757 -33.74 49.40 1.07
N ARG A 758 -32.49 49.51 1.54
CA ARG A 758 -32.01 48.90 2.79
C ARG A 758 -32.40 49.63 4.07
N LEU A 759 -32.89 50.87 3.96
CA LEU A 759 -33.41 51.66 5.08
C LEU A 759 -34.94 51.58 5.18
N ILE A 760 -35.60 50.93 4.23
CA ILE A 760 -37.03 50.64 4.30
C ILE A 760 -37.20 49.58 5.39
N ARG A 761 -37.84 49.98 6.49
CA ARG A 761 -38.30 49.06 7.53
C ARG A 761 -39.81 49.12 7.54
N ASP A 762 -40.43 47.97 7.76
CA ASP A 762 -41.84 47.94 8.10
C ASP A 762 -42.04 48.80 9.35
N SER A 763 -42.93 49.77 9.24
CA SER A 763 -43.24 50.67 10.34
C SER A 763 -44.49 50.14 11.01
N ASP A 764 -44.36 49.55 12.19
CA ASP A 764 -45.53 49.10 12.97
C ASP A 764 -46.52 50.26 13.19
N ALA A 765 -46.00 51.47 13.38
CA ALA A 765 -46.79 52.69 13.48
C ALA A 765 -47.46 53.07 12.14
N GLY A 766 -46.74 52.95 11.02
CA GLY A 766 -47.27 53.21 9.68
C GLY A 766 -48.35 52.21 9.27
N SER A 767 -48.11 50.91 9.51
CA SER A 767 -49.08 49.84 9.32
C SER A 767 -50.30 50.05 10.21
N GLY A 768 -50.11 50.38 11.49
CA GLY A 768 -51.21 50.72 12.40
C GLY A 768 -52.05 51.91 11.93
N LEU A 769 -51.40 52.96 11.42
CA LEU A 769 -52.07 54.14 10.86
C LEU A 769 -52.82 53.81 9.57
N TYR A 770 -52.23 53.00 8.69
CA TYR A 770 -52.87 52.52 7.46
C TYR A 770 -54.13 51.69 7.79
N TYR A 771 -54.01 50.66 8.64
CA TYR A 771 -55.16 49.84 9.05
C TYR A 771 -56.22 50.68 9.76
N GLY A 772 -55.82 51.64 10.60
CA GLY A 772 -56.73 52.58 11.24
C GLY A 772 -57.50 53.46 10.24
N LEU A 773 -56.82 53.99 9.23
CA LEU A 773 -57.44 54.79 8.16
C LEU A 773 -58.38 53.95 7.29
N VAL A 774 -57.96 52.76 6.86
CA VAL A 774 -58.78 51.85 6.07
C VAL A 774 -60.03 51.43 6.84
N PHE A 775 -59.90 51.08 8.12
CA PHE A 775 -61.02 50.74 8.98
C PHE A 775 -61.96 51.94 9.18
N GLY A 776 -61.42 53.13 9.43
CA GLY A 776 -62.21 54.36 9.57
C GLY A 776 -62.99 54.72 8.32
N ILE A 777 -62.34 54.66 7.14
CA ILE A 777 -62.99 54.90 5.84
C ILE A 777 -64.08 53.83 5.60
N THR A 778 -63.80 52.57 5.91
CA THR A 778 -64.78 51.48 5.76
C THR A 778 -66.01 51.71 6.62
N ILE A 779 -65.85 52.11 7.90
CA ILE A 779 -66.98 52.45 8.77
C ILE A 779 -67.78 53.62 8.20
N ILE A 780 -67.11 54.67 7.71
CA ILE A 780 -67.78 55.83 7.11
C ILE A 780 -68.59 55.41 5.88
N VAL A 781 -68.02 54.58 5.01
CA VAL A 781 -68.70 54.08 3.81
C VAL A 781 -69.88 53.17 4.17
N VAL A 782 -69.72 52.26 5.13
CA VAL A 782 -70.83 51.41 5.61
C VAL A 782 -71.92 52.27 6.23
N PHE A 783 -71.56 53.27 7.04
CA PHE A 783 -72.52 54.16 7.67
C PHE A 783 -73.27 55.01 6.63
N LEU A 784 -72.56 55.63 5.68
CA LEU A 784 -73.16 56.37 4.57
C LEU A 784 -74.06 55.47 3.73
N SER A 785 -73.62 54.23 3.43
CA SER A 785 -74.42 53.27 2.68
C SER A 785 -75.68 52.87 3.44
N ALA A 786 -75.60 52.66 4.76
CA ALA A 786 -76.75 52.38 5.62
C ALA A 786 -77.71 53.57 5.68
N VAL A 787 -77.20 54.81 5.80
CA VAL A 787 -78.03 56.02 5.79
C VAL A 787 -78.71 56.23 4.44
N ILE A 788 -77.99 55.99 3.33
CA ILE A 788 -78.56 56.04 1.98
C ILE A 788 -79.63 54.95 1.81
N LEU A 789 -79.34 53.72 2.24
CA LEU A 789 -80.29 52.60 2.20
C LEU A 789 -81.53 52.87 3.05
N VAL A 790 -81.40 53.43 4.25
CA VAL A 790 -82.54 53.84 5.09
C VAL A 790 -83.31 54.97 4.42
N LYS A 791 -82.64 55.97 3.83
CA LYS A 791 -83.30 57.07 3.12
C LYS A 791 -84.04 56.59 1.86
N ILE A 792 -83.48 55.62 1.13
CA ILE A 792 -84.11 54.94 0.00
C ILE A 792 -85.27 54.08 0.50
N TYR A 793 -85.09 53.29 1.55
CA TYR A 793 -86.14 52.44 2.16
C TYR A 793 -87.36 53.26 2.60
N TRP A 794 -87.15 54.46 3.16
CA TRP A 794 -88.23 55.35 3.61
C TRP A 794 -88.86 56.20 2.50
N LYS A 795 -88.21 56.38 1.33
CA LYS A 795 -88.77 57.12 0.18
C LYS A 795 -89.31 56.23 -0.93
N SER A 796 -88.89 54.97 -0.99
CA SER A 796 -89.28 54.04 -2.04
C SER A 796 -90.45 53.21 -1.53
N GLN A 797 -91.57 53.19 -2.25
CA GLN A 797 -92.57 52.16 -2.03
C GLN A 797 -91.97 50.83 -2.47
N ILE A 798 -91.44 50.08 -1.50
CA ILE A 798 -90.94 48.72 -1.73
C ILE A 798 -92.19 47.86 -1.96
N PHE A 799 -92.47 47.57 -3.22
CA PHE A 799 -93.54 46.62 -3.56
C PHE A 799 -93.04 45.22 -3.24
N MET A 800 -93.70 44.56 -2.29
CA MET A 800 -93.45 43.16 -2.01
C MET A 800 -93.86 42.37 -3.26
N ILE A 801 -92.92 41.65 -3.86
CA ILE A 801 -93.20 40.83 -5.04
C ILE A 801 -94.06 39.64 -4.57
N THR A 802 -95.38 39.77 -4.67
CA THR A 802 -96.35 38.75 -4.26
C THR A 802 -96.64 37.72 -5.36
N GLU A 803 -96.17 37.98 -6.59
CA GLU A 803 -96.34 37.09 -7.73
C GLU A 803 -94.98 36.56 -8.21
N ARG A 804 -94.98 35.32 -8.71
CA ARG A 804 -93.76 34.61 -9.11
C ARG A 804 -93.19 35.24 -10.38
N CYS A 805 -92.19 36.12 -10.23
CA CYS A 805 -91.47 36.69 -11.37
C CYS A 805 -90.35 35.74 -11.84
N GLU A 806 -90.22 35.56 -13.16
CA GLU A 806 -89.07 34.86 -13.74
C GLU A 806 -87.84 35.78 -13.74
N VAL A 807 -86.72 35.27 -13.20
CA VAL A 807 -85.44 35.97 -13.15
C VAL A 807 -84.92 36.15 -14.58
N LYS A 808 -84.74 37.40 -15.02
CA LYS A 808 -84.22 37.68 -16.36
C LYS A 808 -82.70 37.52 -16.37
N ALA A 809 -82.13 37.29 -17.55
CA ALA A 809 -80.67 37.20 -17.71
C ALA A 809 -79.92 38.42 -17.14
N ASN A 810 -80.51 39.62 -17.21
CA ASN A 810 -79.95 40.84 -16.63
C ASN A 810 -79.85 40.79 -15.10
N ASP A 811 -80.78 40.11 -14.44
CA ASP A 811 -80.78 39.98 -12.98
C ASP A 811 -79.65 39.03 -12.53
N TYR A 812 -79.44 37.93 -13.27
CA TYR A 812 -78.27 37.07 -13.06
C TYR A 812 -76.96 37.80 -13.30
N LEU A 813 -76.91 38.68 -14.32
CA LEU A 813 -75.72 39.48 -14.63
C LEU A 813 -75.42 40.48 -13.51
N ALA A 814 -76.45 41.14 -12.97
CA ALA A 814 -76.33 42.03 -11.82
C ALA A 814 -75.89 41.30 -10.54
N MET A 815 -76.48 40.14 -10.23
CA MET A 815 -76.07 39.30 -9.09
C MET A 815 -74.63 38.81 -9.24
N SER A 816 -74.22 38.46 -10.47
CA SER A 816 -72.84 38.04 -10.76
C SER A 816 -71.85 39.19 -10.60
N MET A 817 -72.20 40.41 -11.03
CA MET A 817 -71.36 41.59 -10.82
C MET A 817 -71.15 41.88 -9.33
N ILE A 818 -72.20 41.79 -8.50
CA ILE A 818 -72.06 41.96 -7.05
C ILE A 818 -71.09 40.94 -6.46
N PHE A 819 -71.14 39.69 -6.91
CA PHE A 819 -70.23 38.65 -6.45
C PHE A 819 -68.79 38.86 -6.94
N ILE A 820 -68.61 39.29 -8.19
CA ILE A 820 -67.28 39.63 -8.76
C ILE A 820 -66.68 40.82 -8.02
N ASP A 821 -67.45 41.88 -7.79
CA ASP A 821 -66.99 43.07 -7.07
C ASP A 821 -66.59 42.72 -5.63
N PHE A 822 -67.34 41.84 -4.95
CA PHE A 822 -66.97 41.33 -3.64
C PHE A 822 -65.63 40.58 -3.65
N LEU A 823 -65.39 39.74 -4.65
CA LEU A 823 -64.11 39.03 -4.81
C LEU A 823 -62.95 39.99 -5.15
N GLN A 824 -63.21 41.04 -5.93
CA GLN A 824 -62.21 42.08 -6.21
C GLN A 824 -61.85 42.85 -4.94
N TYR A 825 -62.82 43.18 -4.09
CA TYR A 825 -62.54 43.81 -2.78
C TYR A 825 -61.70 42.91 -1.86
N LEU A 826 -61.95 41.59 -1.86
CA LEU A 826 -61.12 40.63 -1.12
C LEU A 826 -59.69 40.52 -1.69
N ALA A 827 -59.55 40.53 -3.02
CA ALA A 827 -58.26 40.44 -3.70
C ALA A 827 -57.41 41.72 -3.59
N MET A 828 -58.05 42.87 -3.30
CA MET A 828 -57.36 44.14 -3.03
C MET A 828 -56.94 44.29 -1.56
N GLY A 829 -57.20 43.29 -0.70
CA GLY A 829 -56.62 43.23 0.64
C GLY A 829 -55.09 43.10 0.58
N PRO A 830 -54.34 43.62 1.55
CA PRO A 830 -52.88 43.47 1.57
C PRO A 830 -52.51 41.98 1.63
N ASP A 831 -51.48 41.59 0.88
CA ASP A 831 -50.90 40.25 0.95
C ASP A 831 -50.54 39.96 2.41
N ILE A 832 -51.26 39.03 3.04
CA ILE A 832 -50.87 38.48 4.33
C ILE A 832 -49.70 37.55 4.04
N TYR A 833 -48.49 38.10 4.15
CA TYR A 833 -47.25 37.33 4.25
C TYR A 833 -46.95 36.99 5.72
#